data_AF-A0A7L0E6B2-F1
#
_entry.id   AF-A0A7L0E6B2-F1
#
_cell.length_a   1.000
_cell.length_b   1.000
_cell.length_c   1.000
_cell.angle_alpha   90.00
_cell.angle_beta   90.00
_cell.angle_gamma   90.00
#
_symmetry.space_group_name_H-M   'P 1'
#
loop_
_entity.id
_entity.type
_entity.pdbx_description
1 polymer ?
#
loop_
_entity_poly.entity_id
_entity_poly.type
_entity_poly.pdbx_seq_one_letter_code
_entity_poly.pdbx_strand_id
1 'polypeptide(L)'
;FQDSKISSMERGLRDLEEEIQMLKSNGALSTEEREEEMKQMEVYRSHSKFMKNKVEQLKEELSAKEAQGEDLKKRVAGLQAEIGQVKQELSRKDTELLALQTKLETLTNQFSDSKQHIEVLKESLTAKEQRAAILQTEVDALRLRLEEKETMLNKKTKQIQEMAEEKGTQAGEIHDLKDMLEVKERKVNVLQKKIENLQEQLRDKEKQMSSLKDRVKSLQADTTNTDTALTTLEEALAEKERTIERLKETRDRDEREKQEEIDNYKKDIKDLKEKVSILQGDLTEKETSLLDLKEHASSLASSGLKKDSRLKTLEIALEQKKEECLKMETQLKKAHEATLEARASPELSDRVQQLEREVTRYREESSKAQAEVDRLLEILKEMENEKNDKDKKIAELERQVKDQNKKVANLKHKEQVEKKKSAQMLEEARRREDNLNDSSQQLQDNLRKKDDRIEELEEALRESVQITAEREMVLAQEESARINAEKQVEELMMAMEKVKQELESMKAKLSSTQQSLAEKETHLTNLRAERRKHLEEVLEMKQEALLAAISEKDANIALLELSSSKKKTQDEVAALKREKDRLVQQLKQQTQNRMKLMADNYEDDHLKSSSHSNQTNHKPSPDQIIQPLLELDQNRSKLKLYIGHLTALCHDRDPLILRGLTPPASYHLDDDRAAWEKELQKMTQEQLHDELEKGEKESAELQEFANAILQQIADHCPDILEQVVNALEESS
;
A
#
# COMPACT_ATOMS: atom_id res chain seq x y z
N PHE A 1 -151.31 178.47 122.77
CA PHE A 1 -151.48 177.02 122.48
C PHE A 1 -150.65 176.57 121.28
N GLN A 2 -150.47 177.38 120.23
CA GLN A 2 -149.51 177.08 119.15
C GLN A 2 -148.06 176.93 119.69
N ASP A 3 -147.72 177.72 120.71
CA ASP A 3 -146.41 177.83 121.36
C ASP A 3 -145.88 176.49 121.88
N SER A 4 -146.75 175.69 122.50
CA SER A 4 -146.40 174.35 123.01
C SER A 4 -146.01 173.36 121.91
N LYS A 5 -146.35 173.62 120.65
CA LYS A 5 -145.91 172.81 119.51
C LYS A 5 -144.56 173.29 118.96
N ILE A 6 -144.27 174.58 119.05
CA ILE A 6 -142.97 175.16 118.64
C ILE A 6 -141.86 174.60 119.53
N SER A 7 -141.97 174.69 120.85
CA SER A 7 -140.95 174.17 121.79
C SER A 7 -140.86 172.64 121.87
N SER A 8 -141.68 171.91 121.12
CA SER A 8 -141.50 170.48 120.84
C SER A 8 -140.62 170.25 119.61
N MET A 9 -140.74 171.10 118.58
CA MET A 9 -139.93 171.02 117.35
C MET A 9 -138.53 171.61 117.56
N GLU A 10 -138.40 172.66 118.38
CA GLU A 10 -137.11 173.22 118.83
C GLU A 10 -136.29 172.29 119.73
N ARG A 11 -136.87 171.16 120.17
CA ARG A 11 -136.17 170.10 120.90
C ARG A 11 -135.71 169.00 119.94
N GLY A 12 -136.64 168.45 119.15
CA GLY A 12 -136.31 167.47 118.12
C GLY A 12 -135.30 167.96 117.07
N LEU A 13 -135.23 169.27 116.79
CA LEU A 13 -134.15 169.84 115.97
C LEU A 13 -132.78 169.76 116.65
N ARG A 14 -132.70 170.01 117.97
CA ARG A 14 -131.45 169.88 118.74
C ARG A 14 -131.01 168.43 118.89
N ASP A 15 -131.96 167.54 119.15
CA ASP A 15 -131.71 166.09 119.23
C ASP A 15 -131.13 165.57 117.90
N LEU A 16 -131.62 166.06 116.75
CA LEU A 16 -131.09 165.77 115.41
C LEU A 16 -129.76 166.48 115.09
N GLU A 17 -129.52 167.69 115.60
CA GLU A 17 -128.22 168.38 115.47
C GLU A 17 -127.12 167.62 116.22
N GLU A 18 -127.40 167.09 117.42
CA GLU A 18 -126.47 166.24 118.17
C GLU A 18 -126.22 164.89 117.48
N GLU A 19 -127.24 164.25 116.89
CA GLU A 19 -127.07 163.02 116.11
C GLU A 19 -126.21 163.23 114.84
N ILE A 20 -126.42 164.33 114.11
CA ILE A 20 -125.58 164.72 112.98
C ILE A 20 -124.13 164.98 113.41
N GLN A 21 -123.91 165.50 114.62
CA GLN A 21 -122.57 165.75 115.16
C GLN A 21 -121.84 164.46 115.56
N MET A 22 -122.55 163.44 116.06
CA MET A 22 -121.98 162.09 116.25
C MET A 22 -121.64 161.41 114.91
N LEU A 23 -122.51 161.49 113.90
CA LEU A 23 -122.25 160.89 112.59
C LEU A 23 -121.08 161.56 111.84
N LYS A 24 -120.78 162.83 112.12
CA LYS A 24 -119.57 163.50 111.62
C LYS A 24 -118.27 163.09 112.33
N SER A 25 -118.33 162.59 113.56
CA SER A 25 -117.12 162.15 114.30
C SER A 25 -116.75 160.69 114.05
N ASN A 26 -117.72 159.82 113.74
CA ASN A 26 -117.48 158.40 113.45
C ASN A 26 -117.17 158.07 111.97
N GLY A 27 -116.88 159.08 111.14
CA GLY A 27 -116.69 158.94 109.69
C GLY A 27 -115.24 158.75 109.20
N ALA A 28 -114.26 158.63 110.09
CA ALA A 28 -112.84 158.57 109.74
C ALA A 28 -112.18 157.27 110.24
N LEU A 29 -111.77 156.41 109.30
CA LEU A 29 -110.90 155.26 109.57
C LEU A 29 -109.56 155.73 110.17
N SER A 30 -109.00 154.94 111.09
CA SER A 30 -107.74 155.24 111.76
C SER A 30 -106.57 155.24 110.77
N THR A 31 -105.52 155.99 111.09
CA THR A 31 -104.25 155.92 110.34
C THR A 31 -103.61 154.53 110.39
N GLU A 32 -103.92 153.75 111.42
CA GLU A 32 -103.35 152.43 111.69
C GLU A 32 -103.90 151.37 110.72
N GLU A 33 -105.21 151.35 110.47
CA GLU A 33 -105.88 150.42 109.53
C GLU A 33 -105.36 150.61 108.09
N ARG A 34 -105.05 151.85 107.70
CA ARG A 34 -104.44 152.17 106.39
C ARG A 34 -103.02 151.63 106.24
N GLU A 35 -102.26 151.51 107.32
CA GLU A 35 -100.95 150.87 107.23
C GLU A 35 -101.07 149.35 107.07
N GLU A 36 -102.03 148.70 107.73
CA GLU A 36 -102.23 147.25 107.62
C GLU A 36 -102.68 146.83 106.22
N GLU A 37 -103.56 147.60 105.58
CA GLU A 37 -103.95 147.39 104.18
C GLU A 37 -102.77 147.58 103.21
N MET A 38 -101.89 148.58 103.46
CA MET A 38 -100.64 148.71 102.70
C MET A 38 -99.69 147.53 102.92
N LYS A 39 -99.50 147.07 104.16
CA LYS A 39 -98.66 145.91 104.50
C LYS A 39 -99.18 144.63 103.81
N GLN A 40 -100.50 144.40 103.80
CA GLN A 40 -101.09 143.31 103.00
C GLN A 40 -100.82 143.48 101.50
N MET A 41 -101.04 144.67 100.93
CA MET A 41 -100.81 144.92 99.51
C MET A 41 -99.33 144.74 99.11
N GLU A 42 -98.40 145.06 100.00
CA GLU A 42 -96.97 144.83 99.82
C GLU A 42 -96.60 143.34 99.92
N VAL A 43 -97.18 142.59 100.87
CA VAL A 43 -97.06 141.12 100.92
C VAL A 43 -97.62 140.48 99.65
N TYR A 44 -98.78 140.93 99.13
CA TYR A 44 -99.33 140.45 97.86
C TYR A 44 -98.44 140.81 96.66
N ARG A 45 -97.85 142.02 96.61
CA ARG A 45 -96.84 142.36 95.57
C ARG A 45 -95.60 141.47 95.68
N SER A 46 -95.10 141.24 96.89
CA SER A 46 -93.93 140.40 97.15
C SER A 46 -94.18 138.94 96.75
N HIS A 47 -95.32 138.37 97.15
CA HIS A 47 -95.73 137.01 96.78
C HIS A 47 -95.99 136.89 95.27
N SER A 48 -96.65 137.87 94.64
CA SER A 48 -96.85 137.91 93.18
C SER A 48 -95.51 137.97 92.42
N LYS A 49 -94.57 138.79 92.90
CA LYS A 49 -93.20 138.87 92.35
C LYS A 49 -92.44 137.56 92.55
N PHE A 50 -92.54 136.92 93.72
CA PHE A 50 -91.95 135.61 93.98
C PHE A 50 -92.54 134.53 93.06
N MET A 51 -93.86 134.47 92.91
CA MET A 51 -94.54 133.53 92.02
C MET A 51 -94.18 133.77 90.56
N LYS A 52 -94.08 135.03 90.11
CA LYS A 52 -93.59 135.36 88.76
C LYS A 52 -92.15 134.88 88.56
N ASN A 53 -91.24 135.19 89.49
CA ASN A 53 -89.85 134.74 89.43
C ASN A 53 -89.75 133.20 89.44
N LYS A 54 -90.58 132.50 90.22
CA LYS A 54 -90.58 131.03 90.27
C LYS A 54 -91.15 130.42 88.98
N VAL A 55 -92.14 131.06 88.35
CA VAL A 55 -92.66 130.66 87.04
C VAL A 55 -91.63 130.92 85.92
N GLU A 56 -90.86 132.01 85.98
CA GLU A 56 -89.77 132.26 85.03
C GLU A 56 -88.60 131.27 85.25
N GLN A 57 -88.19 130.99 86.49
CA GLN A 57 -87.22 129.93 86.80
C GLN A 57 -87.69 128.56 86.27
N LEU A 58 -88.95 128.18 86.48
CA LEU A 58 -89.48 126.90 85.99
C LEU A 58 -89.58 126.86 84.45
N LYS A 59 -89.74 127.99 83.77
CA LYS A 59 -89.65 128.07 82.30
C LYS A 59 -88.22 127.94 81.80
N GLU A 60 -87.25 128.53 82.50
CA GLU A 60 -85.81 128.36 82.19
C GLU A 60 -85.37 126.92 82.42
N GLU A 61 -85.78 126.30 83.54
CA GLU A 61 -85.54 124.89 83.83
C GLU A 61 -86.22 123.97 82.80
N LEU A 62 -87.46 124.25 82.39
CA LEU A 62 -88.16 123.49 81.34
C LEU A 62 -87.46 123.64 79.97
N SER A 63 -87.14 124.87 79.56
CA SER A 63 -86.41 125.16 78.31
C SER A 63 -85.05 124.46 78.27
N ALA A 64 -84.31 124.47 79.38
CA ALA A 64 -83.06 123.73 79.52
C ALA A 64 -83.26 122.21 79.44
N LYS A 65 -84.39 121.68 79.94
CA LYS A 65 -84.74 120.25 79.82
C LYS A 65 -85.22 119.86 78.43
N GLU A 66 -85.92 120.74 77.72
CA GLU A 66 -86.29 120.56 76.31
C GLU A 66 -85.04 120.57 75.41
N ALA A 67 -84.12 121.53 75.62
CA ALA A 67 -82.83 121.56 74.95
C ALA A 67 -81.98 120.31 75.23
N GLN A 68 -81.91 119.88 76.51
CA GLN A 68 -81.24 118.62 76.88
C GLN A 68 -81.92 117.39 76.23
N GLY A 69 -83.24 117.41 76.10
CA GLY A 69 -84.02 116.38 75.41
C GLY A 69 -83.73 116.32 73.91
N GLU A 70 -83.64 117.47 73.23
CA GLU A 70 -83.26 117.54 71.81
C GLU A 70 -81.82 117.10 71.58
N ASP A 71 -80.86 117.47 72.43
CA ASP A 71 -79.48 116.99 72.30
C ASP A 71 -79.36 115.48 72.57
N LEU A 72 -80.16 114.93 73.48
CA LEU A 72 -80.28 113.47 73.65
C LEU A 72 -80.92 112.80 72.42
N LYS A 73 -81.96 113.39 71.80
CA LYS A 73 -82.53 112.88 70.53
C LYS A 73 -81.50 112.89 69.40
N LYS A 74 -80.76 113.99 69.21
CA LYS A 74 -79.66 114.10 68.23
C LYS A 74 -78.60 113.02 68.46
N ARG A 75 -78.21 112.80 69.72
CA ARG A 75 -77.22 111.78 70.09
C ARG A 75 -77.73 110.35 69.86
N VAL A 76 -79.01 110.07 70.14
CA VAL A 76 -79.64 108.78 69.83
C VAL A 76 -79.73 108.56 68.32
N ALA A 77 -80.10 109.58 67.54
CA ALA A 77 -80.13 109.50 66.08
C ALA A 77 -78.72 109.28 65.49
N GLY A 78 -77.69 109.94 66.03
CA GLY A 78 -76.28 109.70 65.68
C GLY A 78 -75.85 108.27 65.96
N LEU A 79 -76.09 107.76 67.17
CA LEU A 79 -75.81 106.35 67.52
C LEU A 79 -76.60 105.35 66.66
N GLN A 80 -77.83 105.67 66.27
CA GLN A 80 -78.61 104.84 65.34
C GLN A 80 -78.03 104.83 63.92
N ALA A 81 -77.50 105.97 63.45
CA ALA A 81 -76.78 106.05 62.18
C ALA A 81 -75.46 105.27 62.22
N GLU A 82 -74.67 105.40 63.29
CA GLU A 82 -73.45 104.62 63.53
C GLU A 82 -73.73 103.11 63.58
N ILE A 83 -74.77 102.68 64.29
CA ILE A 83 -75.21 101.27 64.31
C ILE A 83 -75.66 100.79 62.92
N GLY A 84 -76.30 101.65 62.14
CA GLY A 84 -76.67 101.37 60.75
C GLY A 84 -75.43 101.16 59.87
N GLN A 85 -74.46 102.07 59.95
CA GLN A 85 -73.19 101.98 59.22
C GLN A 85 -72.39 100.73 59.62
N VAL A 86 -72.19 100.47 60.92
CA VAL A 86 -71.46 99.29 61.40
C VAL A 86 -72.14 97.98 60.96
N LYS A 87 -73.48 97.91 60.89
CA LYS A 87 -74.18 96.76 60.32
C LYS A 87 -73.95 96.59 58.81
N GLN A 88 -73.91 97.69 58.07
CA GLN A 88 -73.61 97.66 56.63
C GLN A 88 -72.15 97.26 56.36
N GLU A 89 -71.22 97.76 57.16
CA GLU A 89 -69.80 97.38 57.12
C GLU A 89 -69.60 95.91 57.52
N LEU A 90 -70.29 95.41 58.55
CA LEU A 90 -70.26 94.00 58.93
C LEU A 90 -70.81 93.11 57.80
N SER A 91 -72.00 93.41 57.27
CA SER A 91 -72.59 92.63 56.16
C SER A 91 -71.70 92.65 54.90
N ARG A 92 -71.00 93.76 54.64
CA ARG A 92 -69.97 93.84 53.62
C ARG A 92 -68.76 92.95 53.95
N LYS A 93 -68.30 92.92 55.21
CA LYS A 93 -67.19 92.07 55.65
C LYS A 93 -67.54 90.58 55.61
N ASP A 94 -68.76 90.20 55.95
CA ASP A 94 -69.26 88.83 55.78
C ASP A 94 -69.25 88.41 54.30
N THR A 95 -69.66 89.32 53.40
CA THR A 95 -69.62 89.10 51.95
C THR A 95 -68.18 89.01 51.41
N GLU A 96 -67.29 89.87 51.89
CA GLU A 96 -65.85 89.81 51.56
C GLU A 96 -65.20 88.52 52.10
N LEU A 97 -65.60 88.04 53.28
CA LEU A 97 -65.13 86.78 53.89
C LEU A 97 -65.62 85.56 53.12
N LEU A 98 -66.89 85.50 52.73
CA LEU A 98 -67.45 84.46 51.87
C LEU A 98 -66.70 84.39 50.53
N ALA A 99 -66.47 85.54 49.87
CA ALA A 99 -65.71 85.59 48.63
C ALA A 99 -64.25 85.13 48.80
N LEU A 100 -63.62 85.41 49.95
CA LEU A 100 -62.29 84.89 50.29
C LEU A 100 -62.30 83.38 50.58
N GLN A 101 -63.35 82.84 51.20
CA GLN A 101 -63.52 81.40 51.40
C GLN A 101 -63.67 80.66 50.05
N THR A 102 -64.58 81.09 49.16
CA THR A 102 -64.71 80.50 47.82
C THR A 102 -63.39 80.57 47.04
N LYS A 103 -62.64 81.68 47.16
CA LYS A 103 -61.34 81.84 46.51
C LYS A 103 -60.26 80.92 47.11
N LEU A 104 -60.24 80.74 48.43
CA LEU A 104 -59.34 79.81 49.10
C LEU A 104 -59.61 78.37 48.65
N GLU A 105 -60.87 77.95 48.69
CA GLU A 105 -61.32 76.60 48.27
C GLU A 105 -61.00 76.33 46.79
N THR A 106 -61.21 77.33 45.91
CA THR A 106 -60.80 77.26 44.50
C THR A 106 -59.29 77.08 44.35
N LEU A 107 -58.48 77.81 45.13
CA LEU A 107 -57.01 77.67 45.12
C LEU A 107 -56.54 76.33 45.71
N THR A 108 -57.23 75.79 46.72
CA THR A 108 -56.96 74.47 47.28
C THR A 108 -57.22 73.36 46.26
N ASN A 109 -58.31 73.45 45.51
CA ASN A 109 -58.62 72.51 44.42
C ASN A 109 -57.56 72.62 43.30
N GLN A 110 -57.25 73.83 42.82
CA GLN A 110 -56.19 74.04 41.82
C GLN A 110 -54.81 73.52 42.28
N PHE A 111 -54.49 73.60 43.57
CA PHE A 111 -53.27 73.03 44.14
C PHE A 111 -53.31 71.49 44.16
N SER A 112 -54.47 70.89 44.46
CA SER A 112 -54.69 69.43 44.39
C SER A 112 -54.53 68.92 42.96
N ASP A 113 -55.16 69.58 41.98
CA ASP A 113 -55.06 69.24 40.56
C ASP A 113 -53.60 69.35 40.08
N SER A 114 -52.91 70.45 40.46
CA SER A 114 -51.49 70.66 40.15
C SER A 114 -50.59 69.58 40.77
N LYS A 115 -50.90 69.11 41.99
CA LYS A 115 -50.18 68.03 42.65
C LYS A 115 -50.38 66.69 41.91
N GLN A 116 -51.61 66.36 41.51
CA GLN A 116 -51.89 65.16 40.72
C GLN A 116 -51.20 65.20 39.34
N HIS A 117 -51.19 66.35 38.67
CA HIS A 117 -50.43 66.53 37.43
C HIS A 117 -48.91 66.30 37.63
N ILE A 118 -48.34 66.77 38.75
CA ILE A 118 -46.93 66.51 39.09
C ILE A 118 -46.69 65.02 39.38
N GLU A 119 -47.65 64.32 39.98
CA GLU A 119 -47.55 62.87 40.27
C GLU A 119 -47.58 62.05 38.97
N VAL A 120 -48.53 62.31 38.07
CA VAL A 120 -48.58 61.68 36.73
C VAL A 120 -47.32 61.98 35.89
N LEU A 121 -46.76 63.19 35.99
CA LEU A 121 -45.51 63.54 35.31
C LEU A 121 -44.30 62.78 35.86
N LYS A 122 -44.25 62.51 37.18
CA LYS A 122 -43.21 61.66 37.79
C LYS A 122 -43.34 60.21 37.36
N GLU A 123 -44.55 59.66 37.36
CA GLU A 123 -44.80 58.31 36.84
C GLU A 123 -44.37 58.19 35.37
N SER A 124 -44.75 59.15 34.53
CA SER A 124 -44.33 59.20 33.12
C SER A 124 -42.81 59.34 32.94
N LEU A 125 -42.12 60.04 33.85
CA LEU A 125 -40.66 60.13 33.84
C LEU A 125 -40.03 58.78 34.20
N THR A 126 -40.43 58.16 35.33
CA THR A 126 -39.86 56.86 35.76
C THR A 126 -40.10 55.75 34.74
N ALA A 127 -41.25 55.73 34.06
CA ALA A 127 -41.52 54.79 32.97
C ALA A 127 -40.61 55.02 31.75
N LYS A 128 -40.22 56.27 31.46
CA LYS A 128 -39.24 56.60 30.40
C LYS A 128 -37.82 56.23 30.81
N GLU A 129 -37.44 56.43 32.06
CA GLU A 129 -36.14 56.03 32.62
C GLU A 129 -35.96 54.50 32.59
N GLN A 130 -36.98 53.75 33.02
CA GLN A 130 -37.01 52.28 32.90
C GLN A 130 -36.89 51.83 31.44
N ARG A 131 -37.65 52.45 30.52
CA ARG A 131 -37.56 52.13 29.09
C ARG A 131 -36.18 52.46 28.50
N ALA A 132 -35.55 53.54 28.94
CA ALA A 132 -34.18 53.88 28.52
C ALA A 132 -33.16 52.86 29.02
N ALA A 133 -33.29 52.36 30.26
CA ALA A 133 -32.43 51.30 30.79
C ALA A 133 -32.59 49.96 30.05
N ILE A 134 -33.82 49.60 29.65
CA ILE A 134 -34.08 48.42 28.82
C ILE A 134 -33.40 48.59 27.44
N LEU A 135 -33.65 49.71 26.76
CA LEU A 135 -33.04 50.00 25.45
C LEU A 135 -31.50 50.06 25.51
N GLN A 136 -30.93 50.57 26.59
CA GLN A 136 -29.47 50.55 26.81
C GLN A 136 -28.95 49.11 26.92
N THR A 137 -29.64 48.25 27.66
CA THR A 137 -29.30 46.83 27.81
C THR A 137 -29.41 46.08 26.47
N GLU A 138 -30.44 46.37 25.67
CA GLU A 138 -30.58 45.83 24.30
C GLU A 138 -29.44 46.27 23.37
N VAL A 139 -29.05 47.56 23.42
CA VAL A 139 -27.93 48.11 22.64
C VAL A 139 -26.60 47.45 23.01
N ASP A 140 -26.34 47.23 24.30
CA ASP A 140 -25.09 46.61 24.77
C ASP A 140 -25.04 45.09 24.46
N ALA A 141 -26.18 44.40 24.51
CA ALA A 141 -26.29 43.03 24.02
C ALA A 141 -26.06 42.92 22.49
N LEU A 142 -26.55 43.90 21.71
CA LEU A 142 -26.29 43.98 20.27
C LEU A 142 -24.82 44.30 19.95
N ARG A 143 -24.13 45.11 20.77
CA ARG A 143 -22.68 45.38 20.66
C ARG A 143 -21.85 44.12 20.87
N LEU A 144 -22.06 43.39 21.97
CA LEU A 144 -21.39 42.11 22.23
C LEU A 144 -21.60 41.12 21.07
N ARG A 145 -22.83 40.99 20.58
CA ARG A 145 -23.17 40.12 19.44
C ARG A 145 -22.52 40.57 18.12
N LEU A 146 -22.18 41.86 17.96
CA LEU A 146 -21.42 42.37 16.82
C LEU A 146 -19.93 42.00 16.94
N GLU A 147 -19.32 42.18 18.12
CA GLU A 147 -17.92 41.80 18.41
C GLU A 147 -17.71 40.27 18.24
N GLU A 148 -18.66 39.44 18.67
CA GLU A 148 -18.69 38.00 18.38
C GLU A 148 -18.73 37.69 16.88
N LYS A 149 -19.38 38.53 16.06
CA LYS A 149 -19.49 38.35 14.62
C LYS A 149 -18.25 38.85 13.88
N GLU A 150 -17.62 39.94 14.33
CA GLU A 150 -16.34 40.41 13.81
C GLU A 150 -15.20 39.43 14.14
N THR A 151 -15.12 38.90 15.36
CA THR A 151 -14.13 37.87 15.72
C THR A 151 -14.36 36.56 14.97
N MET A 152 -15.61 36.17 14.71
CA MET A 152 -15.95 35.03 13.84
C MET A 152 -15.59 35.29 12.37
N LEU A 153 -15.82 36.51 11.86
CA LEU A 153 -15.43 36.93 10.52
C LEU A 153 -13.91 36.85 10.35
N ASN A 154 -13.14 37.44 11.27
CA ASN A 154 -11.68 37.44 11.24
C ASN A 154 -11.09 36.01 11.26
N LYS A 155 -11.67 35.10 12.06
CA LYS A 155 -11.32 33.67 12.03
C LYS A 155 -11.59 33.04 10.65
N LYS A 156 -12.71 33.37 9.99
CA LYS A 156 -13.03 32.86 8.65
C LYS A 156 -12.15 33.47 7.56
N THR A 157 -11.80 34.76 7.63
CA THR A 157 -10.82 35.39 6.74
C THR A 157 -9.47 34.70 6.83
N LYS A 158 -8.98 34.38 8.05
CA LYS A 158 -7.73 33.65 8.23
C LYS A 158 -7.78 32.23 7.63
N GLN A 159 -8.88 31.48 7.86
CA GLN A 159 -9.07 30.16 7.24
C GLN A 159 -9.12 30.21 5.71
N ILE A 160 -9.67 31.27 5.11
CA ILE A 160 -9.68 31.46 3.65
C ILE A 160 -8.26 31.75 3.14
N GLN A 161 -7.46 32.53 3.86
CA GLN A 161 -6.05 32.78 3.51
C GLN A 161 -5.21 31.50 3.63
N GLU A 162 -5.34 30.74 4.73
CA GLU A 162 -4.64 29.47 4.94
C GLU A 162 -4.91 28.47 3.80
N MET A 163 -6.17 28.29 3.40
CA MET A 163 -6.54 27.44 2.26
C MET A 163 -6.08 28.00 0.89
N ALA A 164 -5.90 29.32 0.77
CA ALA A 164 -5.37 29.93 -0.45
C ALA A 164 -3.86 29.70 -0.59
N GLU A 165 -3.13 29.73 0.53
CA GLU A 165 -1.70 29.40 0.61
C GLU A 165 -1.46 27.90 0.35
N GLU A 166 -2.26 27.02 0.98
CA GLU A 166 -2.25 25.56 0.75
C GLU A 166 -2.58 25.19 -0.71
N LYS A 167 -3.58 25.84 -1.32
CA LYS A 167 -3.85 25.70 -2.75
C LYS A 167 -2.67 26.16 -3.62
N GLY A 168 -1.91 27.15 -3.15
CA GLY A 168 -0.69 27.62 -3.81
C GLY A 168 0.42 26.56 -3.81
N THR A 169 0.67 25.90 -2.67
CA THR A 169 1.68 24.84 -2.58
C THR A 169 1.26 23.61 -3.39
N GLN A 170 0.01 23.17 -3.29
CA GLN A 170 -0.53 22.06 -4.10
C GLN A 170 -0.43 22.34 -5.62
N ALA A 171 -0.63 23.59 -6.06
CA ALA A 171 -0.45 23.96 -7.46
C ALA A 171 1.01 23.88 -7.93
N GLY A 172 1.97 24.11 -7.03
CA GLY A 172 3.40 23.88 -7.25
C GLY A 172 3.73 22.39 -7.36
N GLU A 173 3.32 21.60 -6.36
CA GLU A 173 3.49 20.13 -6.34
C GLU A 173 2.94 19.48 -7.65
N ILE A 174 1.77 19.93 -8.12
CA ILE A 174 1.16 19.49 -9.38
C ILE A 174 1.96 19.90 -10.63
N HIS A 175 2.73 20.99 -10.59
CA HIS A 175 3.62 21.37 -11.68
C HIS A 175 4.89 20.50 -11.70
N ASP A 176 5.55 20.35 -10.55
CA ASP A 176 6.76 19.54 -10.43
C ASP A 176 6.51 18.06 -10.81
N LEU A 177 5.34 17.52 -10.44
CA LEU A 177 4.91 16.17 -10.83
C LEU A 177 4.65 16.04 -12.34
N LYS A 178 4.18 17.09 -13.02
CA LYS A 178 4.00 17.08 -14.50
C LYS A 178 5.33 17.14 -15.23
N ASP A 179 6.26 17.97 -14.77
CA ASP A 179 7.59 18.08 -15.35
C ASP A 179 8.37 16.76 -15.15
N MET A 180 8.23 16.12 -13.97
CA MET A 180 8.76 14.78 -13.73
C MET A 180 8.10 13.71 -14.61
N LEU A 181 6.79 13.79 -14.86
CA LEU A 181 6.08 12.88 -15.77
C LEU A 181 6.60 13.05 -17.20
N GLU A 182 6.74 14.26 -17.71
CA GLU A 182 7.25 14.51 -19.07
C GLU A 182 8.70 14.00 -19.22
N VAL A 183 9.54 14.14 -18.20
CA VAL A 183 10.89 13.55 -18.16
C VAL A 183 10.84 12.01 -18.18
N LYS A 184 9.89 11.39 -17.46
CA LYS A 184 9.68 9.92 -17.48
C LYS A 184 9.18 9.47 -18.86
N GLU A 185 8.23 10.14 -19.48
CA GLU A 185 7.74 9.86 -20.83
C GLU A 185 8.85 9.98 -21.89
N ARG A 186 9.66 11.05 -21.84
CA ARG A 186 10.84 11.21 -22.71
C ARG A 186 11.83 10.05 -22.52
N LYS A 187 12.04 9.57 -21.30
CA LYS A 187 12.92 8.42 -21.01
C LYS A 187 12.34 7.10 -21.54
N VAL A 188 11.04 6.86 -21.39
CA VAL A 188 10.34 5.70 -21.98
C VAL A 188 10.49 5.69 -23.50
N ASN A 189 10.25 6.83 -24.17
CA ASN A 189 10.41 6.96 -25.62
C ASN A 189 11.85 6.67 -26.10
N VAL A 190 12.88 7.00 -25.31
CA VAL A 190 14.28 6.66 -25.61
C VAL A 190 14.57 5.17 -25.42
N LEU A 191 14.03 4.55 -24.37
CA LEU A 191 14.17 3.11 -24.14
C LEU A 191 13.46 2.28 -25.21
N GLN A 192 12.27 2.70 -25.63
CA GLN A 192 11.49 2.02 -26.66
C GLN A 192 12.21 1.99 -28.01
N LYS A 193 12.79 3.12 -28.46
CA LYS A 193 13.66 3.18 -29.65
C LYS A 193 14.91 2.31 -29.53
N LYS A 194 15.44 2.10 -28.31
CA LYS A 194 16.57 1.20 -28.08
C LYS A 194 16.15 -0.27 -28.18
N ILE A 195 14.94 -0.62 -27.73
CA ILE A 195 14.35 -1.96 -27.89
C ILE A 195 14.10 -2.25 -29.37
N GLU A 196 13.51 -1.31 -30.13
CA GLU A 196 13.27 -1.43 -31.57
C GLU A 196 14.57 -1.73 -32.36
N ASN A 197 15.64 -0.99 -32.06
CA ASN A 197 16.96 -1.18 -32.66
C ASN A 197 17.56 -2.56 -32.29
N LEU A 198 17.47 -2.99 -31.03
CA LEU A 198 17.93 -4.32 -30.62
C LEU A 198 17.13 -5.45 -31.29
N GLN A 199 15.82 -5.28 -31.48
CA GLN A 199 14.97 -6.22 -32.22
C GLN A 199 15.32 -6.26 -33.72
N GLU A 200 15.72 -5.14 -34.33
CA GLU A 200 16.23 -5.12 -35.71
C GLU A 200 17.58 -5.84 -35.83
N GLN A 201 18.52 -5.57 -34.93
CA GLN A 201 19.81 -6.28 -34.86
C GLN A 201 19.64 -7.80 -34.66
N LEU A 202 18.68 -8.22 -33.81
CA LEU A 202 18.35 -9.62 -33.60
C LEU A 202 17.83 -10.27 -34.89
N ARG A 203 16.89 -9.63 -35.59
CA ARG A 203 16.34 -10.11 -36.88
C ARG A 203 17.41 -10.21 -37.97
N ASP A 204 18.40 -9.31 -37.99
CA ASP A 204 19.54 -9.43 -38.91
C ASP A 204 20.51 -10.56 -38.53
N LYS A 205 20.66 -10.86 -37.24
CA LYS A 205 21.39 -12.05 -36.78
C LYS A 205 20.67 -13.35 -37.11
N GLU A 206 19.34 -13.39 -37.02
CA GLU A 206 18.52 -14.52 -37.46
C GLU A 206 18.67 -14.79 -38.97
N LYS A 207 18.64 -13.74 -39.80
CA LYS A 207 18.91 -13.85 -41.26
C LYS A 207 20.31 -14.43 -41.51
N GLN A 208 21.34 -13.93 -40.81
CA GLN A 208 22.72 -14.44 -40.91
C GLN A 208 22.81 -15.92 -40.50
N MET A 209 22.15 -16.31 -39.40
CA MET A 209 22.10 -17.70 -38.94
C MET A 209 21.36 -18.62 -39.92
N SER A 210 20.25 -18.19 -40.52
CA SER A 210 19.58 -18.99 -41.57
C SER A 210 20.49 -19.18 -42.78
N SER A 211 21.16 -18.10 -43.22
CA SER A 211 22.07 -18.12 -44.38
C SER A 211 23.25 -19.09 -44.15
N LEU A 212 23.80 -19.10 -42.94
CA LEU A 212 24.82 -20.08 -42.52
C LEU A 212 24.26 -21.50 -42.46
N LYS A 213 23.05 -21.70 -41.91
CA LYS A 213 22.39 -23.01 -41.83
C LYS A 213 22.13 -23.61 -43.21
N ASP A 214 21.72 -22.81 -44.19
CA ASP A 214 21.49 -23.25 -45.57
C ASP A 214 22.81 -23.54 -46.31
N ARG A 215 23.87 -22.77 -46.04
CA ARG A 215 25.23 -23.10 -46.50
C ARG A 215 25.75 -24.41 -45.89
N VAL A 216 25.45 -24.69 -44.62
CA VAL A 216 25.80 -25.97 -43.97
C VAL A 216 25.04 -27.13 -44.63
N LYS A 217 23.73 -26.99 -44.93
CA LYS A 217 22.99 -28.01 -45.70
C LYS A 217 23.62 -28.29 -47.06
N SER A 218 24.07 -27.24 -47.78
CA SER A 218 24.77 -27.41 -49.06
C SER A 218 26.04 -28.23 -48.90
N LEU A 219 26.90 -27.86 -47.94
CA LEU A 219 28.15 -28.58 -47.68
C LEU A 219 27.90 -30.02 -47.19
N GLN A 220 26.82 -30.28 -46.45
CA GLN A 220 26.40 -31.64 -46.09
C GLN A 220 25.96 -32.44 -47.32
N ALA A 221 25.19 -31.85 -48.24
CA ALA A 221 24.82 -32.50 -49.50
C ALA A 221 26.07 -32.81 -50.34
N ASP A 222 26.98 -31.84 -50.50
CA ASP A 222 28.27 -32.02 -51.18
C ASP A 222 29.10 -33.14 -50.54
N THR A 223 29.13 -33.22 -49.20
CA THR A 223 29.80 -34.31 -48.45
C THR A 223 29.17 -35.67 -48.77
N THR A 224 27.83 -35.80 -48.68
CA THR A 224 27.15 -37.07 -49.02
C THR A 224 27.32 -37.47 -50.50
N ASN A 225 27.47 -36.51 -51.40
CA ASN A 225 27.80 -36.76 -52.80
C ASN A 225 29.24 -37.29 -52.95
N THR A 226 30.21 -36.74 -52.20
CA THR A 226 31.58 -37.27 -52.18
C THR A 226 31.67 -38.64 -51.53
N ASP A 227 30.92 -38.91 -50.44
CA ASP A 227 30.88 -40.23 -49.79
C ASP A 227 30.31 -41.29 -50.74
N THR A 228 29.25 -40.94 -51.49
CA THR A 228 28.67 -41.81 -52.53
C THR A 228 29.66 -42.08 -53.66
N ALA A 229 30.41 -41.06 -54.09
CA ALA A 229 31.45 -41.21 -55.10
C ALA A 229 32.63 -42.06 -54.60
N LEU A 230 33.05 -41.92 -53.34
CA LEU A 230 34.07 -42.76 -52.70
C LEU A 230 33.61 -44.21 -52.64
N THR A 231 32.39 -44.48 -52.16
CA THR A 231 31.80 -45.83 -52.12
C THR A 231 31.79 -46.47 -53.52
N THR A 232 31.43 -45.70 -54.56
CA THR A 232 31.44 -46.17 -55.96
C THR A 232 32.85 -46.50 -56.46
N LEU A 233 33.86 -45.74 -56.02
CA LEU A 233 35.28 -46.00 -56.33
C LEU A 233 35.82 -47.21 -55.57
N GLU A 234 35.40 -47.43 -54.32
CA GLU A 234 35.74 -48.61 -53.51
C GLU A 234 35.15 -49.89 -54.10
N GLU A 235 33.87 -49.87 -54.51
CA GLU A 235 33.24 -50.99 -55.23
C GLU A 235 33.95 -51.30 -56.56
N ALA A 236 34.31 -50.26 -57.31
CA ALA A 236 35.06 -50.41 -58.56
C ALA A 236 36.49 -50.96 -58.31
N LEU A 237 37.16 -50.53 -57.24
CA LEU A 237 38.46 -51.06 -56.83
C LEU A 237 38.36 -52.54 -56.47
N ALA A 238 37.39 -52.91 -55.63
CA ALA A 238 37.15 -54.29 -55.22
C ALA A 238 36.84 -55.21 -56.43
N GLU A 239 36.14 -54.73 -57.46
CA GLU A 239 35.93 -55.52 -58.68
C GLU A 239 37.20 -55.62 -59.56
N LYS A 240 38.09 -54.61 -59.52
CA LYS A 240 39.44 -54.75 -60.11
C LYS A 240 40.27 -55.77 -59.36
N GLU A 241 40.23 -55.81 -58.02
CA GLU A 241 40.91 -56.82 -57.21
C GLU A 241 40.38 -58.23 -57.51
N ARG A 242 39.05 -58.43 -57.53
CA ARG A 242 38.45 -59.71 -57.96
C ARG A 242 38.88 -60.11 -59.38
N THR A 243 39.00 -59.15 -60.29
CA THR A 243 39.47 -59.41 -61.66
C THR A 243 40.96 -59.79 -61.69
N ILE A 244 41.80 -59.15 -60.88
CA ILE A 244 43.21 -59.50 -60.71
C ILE A 244 43.35 -60.92 -60.13
N GLU A 245 42.52 -61.32 -59.17
CA GLU A 245 42.57 -62.67 -58.59
C GLU A 245 42.20 -63.75 -59.62
N ARG A 246 41.13 -63.55 -60.40
CA ARG A 246 40.78 -64.45 -61.53
C ARG A 246 41.94 -64.59 -62.53
N LEU A 247 42.68 -63.52 -62.79
CA LEU A 247 43.83 -63.54 -63.69
C LEU A 247 45.03 -64.29 -63.09
N LYS A 248 45.28 -64.19 -61.77
CA LYS A 248 46.25 -65.05 -61.07
C LYS A 248 45.83 -66.52 -61.14
N GLU A 249 44.58 -66.86 -60.79
CA GLU A 249 44.07 -68.23 -60.85
C GLU A 249 44.17 -68.85 -62.25
N THR A 250 44.04 -68.03 -63.29
CA THR A 250 44.24 -68.43 -64.69
C THR A 250 45.71 -68.68 -64.97
N ARG A 251 46.60 -67.72 -64.70
CA ARG A 251 48.07 -67.91 -64.86
C ARG A 251 48.56 -69.15 -64.10
N ASP A 252 48.13 -69.31 -62.85
CA ASP A 252 48.58 -70.40 -61.98
C ASP A 252 48.04 -71.76 -62.44
N ARG A 253 46.98 -71.78 -63.26
CA ARG A 253 46.52 -72.96 -63.99
C ARG A 253 47.38 -73.18 -65.24
N ASP A 254 47.60 -72.16 -66.06
CA ASP A 254 48.46 -72.24 -67.25
C ASP A 254 49.89 -72.71 -66.91
N GLU A 255 50.43 -72.30 -65.75
CA GLU A 255 51.74 -72.72 -65.25
C GLU A 255 51.72 -74.17 -64.72
N ARG A 256 50.61 -74.64 -64.14
CA ARG A 256 50.42 -76.05 -63.79
C ARG A 256 50.30 -76.93 -65.04
N GLU A 257 49.50 -76.53 -66.02
CA GLU A 257 49.34 -77.26 -67.28
C GLU A 257 50.67 -77.37 -68.04
N LYS A 258 51.47 -76.27 -68.10
CA LYS A 258 52.84 -76.32 -68.63
C LYS A 258 53.79 -77.19 -67.80
N GLN A 259 53.64 -77.22 -66.47
CA GLN A 259 54.45 -78.09 -65.62
C GLN A 259 54.11 -79.57 -65.85
N GLU A 260 52.83 -79.90 -66.02
CA GLU A 260 52.37 -81.23 -66.41
C GLU A 260 52.84 -81.63 -67.81
N GLU A 261 52.82 -80.72 -68.81
CA GLU A 261 53.47 -80.95 -70.11
C GLU A 261 54.97 -81.25 -69.95
N ILE A 262 55.69 -80.42 -69.19
CA ILE A 262 57.12 -80.60 -68.91
C ILE A 262 57.41 -81.97 -68.26
N ASP A 263 56.58 -82.41 -67.32
CA ASP A 263 56.78 -83.70 -66.64
C ASP A 263 56.38 -84.90 -67.52
N ASN A 264 55.40 -84.74 -68.42
CA ASN A 264 55.14 -85.70 -69.48
C ASN A 264 56.33 -85.81 -70.45
N TYR A 265 56.91 -84.70 -70.91
CA TYR A 265 58.12 -84.73 -71.75
C TYR A 265 59.33 -85.35 -71.01
N LYS A 266 59.51 -85.11 -69.71
CA LYS A 266 60.54 -85.79 -68.89
C LYS A 266 60.31 -87.30 -68.85
N LYS A 267 59.05 -87.75 -68.73
CA LYS A 267 58.68 -89.16 -68.74
C LYS A 267 58.97 -89.79 -70.11
N ASP A 268 58.56 -89.16 -71.21
CA ASP A 268 58.86 -89.66 -72.55
C ASP A 268 60.38 -89.74 -72.79
N ILE A 269 61.16 -88.78 -72.31
CA ILE A 269 62.63 -88.82 -72.33
C ILE A 269 63.19 -89.99 -71.50
N LYS A 270 62.56 -90.36 -70.38
CA LYS A 270 62.94 -91.53 -69.57
C LYS A 270 62.60 -92.83 -70.29
N ASP A 271 61.39 -92.95 -70.82
CA ASP A 271 60.92 -94.16 -71.51
C ASP A 271 61.68 -94.37 -72.85
N LEU A 272 62.12 -93.29 -73.51
CA LEU A 272 63.07 -93.33 -74.63
C LEU A 272 64.48 -93.75 -74.20
N LYS A 273 64.97 -93.29 -73.03
CA LYS A 273 66.26 -93.75 -72.48
C LYS A 273 66.24 -95.23 -72.12
N GLU A 274 65.13 -95.73 -71.57
CA GLU A 274 64.96 -97.15 -71.28
C GLU A 274 64.91 -97.97 -72.58
N LYS A 275 64.21 -97.50 -73.63
CA LYS A 275 64.30 -98.11 -74.97
C LYS A 275 65.72 -98.12 -75.55
N VAL A 276 66.48 -97.03 -75.41
CA VAL A 276 67.89 -96.98 -75.83
C VAL A 276 68.73 -97.98 -75.03
N SER A 277 68.52 -98.11 -73.72
CA SER A 277 69.23 -99.08 -72.87
C SER A 277 68.88 -100.53 -73.23
N ILE A 278 67.63 -100.82 -73.61
CA ILE A 278 67.20 -102.14 -74.11
C ILE A 278 67.88 -102.44 -75.44
N LEU A 279 67.85 -101.50 -76.40
CA LEU A 279 68.51 -101.65 -77.70
C LEU A 279 70.04 -101.77 -77.59
N GLN A 280 70.66 -101.17 -76.56
CA GLN A 280 72.06 -101.41 -76.23
C GLN A 280 72.30 -102.82 -75.68
N GLY A 281 71.39 -103.35 -74.86
CA GLY A 281 71.41 -104.74 -74.41
C GLY A 281 71.28 -105.72 -75.59
N ASP A 282 70.27 -105.53 -76.44
CA ASP A 282 70.05 -106.31 -77.67
C ASP A 282 71.29 -106.29 -78.57
N LEU A 283 71.94 -105.13 -78.72
CA LEU A 283 73.18 -104.99 -79.49
C LEU A 283 74.30 -105.85 -78.87
N THR A 284 74.53 -105.78 -77.57
CA THR A 284 75.55 -106.62 -76.89
C THR A 284 75.24 -108.13 -77.00
N GLU A 285 73.96 -108.52 -76.98
CA GLU A 285 73.55 -109.92 -77.19
C GLU A 285 73.85 -110.38 -78.64
N LYS A 286 73.72 -109.49 -79.62
CA LYS A 286 74.13 -109.76 -81.02
C LYS A 286 75.64 -109.75 -81.20
N GLU A 287 76.39 -108.95 -80.44
CA GLU A 287 77.86 -109.02 -80.41
C GLU A 287 78.36 -110.35 -79.82
N THR A 288 77.75 -110.87 -78.74
CA THR A 288 78.05 -112.21 -78.22
C THR A 288 77.62 -113.32 -79.21
N SER A 289 76.44 -113.19 -79.82
CA SER A 289 76.00 -114.14 -80.89
C SER A 289 76.99 -114.18 -82.07
N LEU A 290 77.64 -113.05 -82.37
CA LEU A 290 78.62 -112.92 -83.45
C LEU A 290 80.00 -113.46 -83.05
N LEU A 291 80.34 -113.48 -81.76
CA LEU A 291 81.50 -114.22 -81.23
C LEU A 291 81.31 -115.73 -81.37
N ASP A 292 80.16 -116.27 -80.98
CA ASP A 292 79.85 -117.70 -81.11
C ASP A 292 79.90 -118.16 -82.58
N LEU A 293 79.34 -117.36 -83.51
CA LEU A 293 79.44 -117.61 -84.95
C LEU A 293 80.89 -117.60 -85.47
N LYS A 294 81.79 -116.84 -84.84
CA LYS A 294 83.21 -116.75 -85.19
C LYS A 294 84.01 -117.96 -84.70
N GLU A 295 83.64 -118.52 -83.56
CA GLU A 295 84.15 -119.81 -83.09
C GLU A 295 83.63 -120.96 -83.97
N HIS A 296 82.35 -120.90 -84.35
CA HIS A 296 81.73 -121.88 -85.25
C HIS A 296 82.27 -121.84 -86.70
N ALA A 297 82.75 -120.68 -87.16
CA ALA A 297 83.49 -120.55 -88.43
C ALA A 297 84.92 -121.10 -88.35
N SER A 298 85.53 -121.09 -87.15
CA SER A 298 86.90 -121.57 -86.94
C SER A 298 87.01 -123.10 -86.87
N SER A 299 85.93 -123.80 -86.55
CA SER A 299 85.91 -125.27 -86.40
C SER A 299 85.81 -126.04 -87.73
N LEU A 300 85.29 -125.44 -88.81
CA LEU A 300 85.18 -126.08 -90.13
C LEU A 300 86.49 -126.13 -90.95
N ALA A 301 87.58 -125.49 -90.50
CA ALA A 301 88.79 -125.27 -91.30
C ALA A 301 89.92 -126.32 -91.15
N SER A 302 89.76 -127.37 -90.33
CA SER A 302 90.87 -128.29 -90.00
C SER A 302 90.56 -129.81 -89.97
N SER A 303 89.36 -130.24 -90.40
CA SER A 303 88.95 -131.65 -90.38
C SER A 303 89.28 -132.44 -91.67
N GLY A 304 90.55 -132.44 -92.08
CA GLY A 304 91.08 -133.28 -93.15
C GLY A 304 92.54 -132.91 -93.47
N LEU A 305 93.54 -133.78 -93.36
CA LEU A 305 93.53 -135.25 -93.42
C LEU A 305 94.28 -135.91 -92.25
N LYS A 306 93.64 -136.88 -91.58
CA LYS A 306 94.34 -137.97 -90.85
C LYS A 306 94.17 -139.31 -91.60
N LYS A 307 94.79 -139.37 -92.77
CA LYS A 307 95.28 -140.61 -93.41
C LYS A 307 96.63 -140.26 -94.07
N ASP A 308 97.73 -140.94 -93.78
CA ASP A 308 97.94 -141.98 -92.76
C ASP A 308 99.39 -141.99 -92.26
N SER A 309 99.57 -142.47 -91.03
CA SER A 309 100.79 -142.73 -90.28
C SER A 309 101.69 -143.81 -90.90
N ARG A 310 102.01 -143.72 -92.20
CA ARG A 310 102.88 -144.66 -92.93
C ARG A 310 104.31 -144.16 -93.14
N LEU A 311 104.56 -142.87 -92.96
CA LEU A 311 105.90 -142.24 -92.98
C LEU A 311 106.49 -142.07 -91.56
N LYS A 312 106.02 -142.87 -90.59
CA LYS A 312 106.45 -142.83 -89.18
C LYS A 312 107.53 -143.87 -88.82
N THR A 313 108.01 -144.60 -89.83
CA THR A 313 108.89 -145.78 -89.66
C THR A 313 110.23 -145.63 -90.39
N LEU A 314 110.36 -144.60 -91.23
CA LEU A 314 111.59 -144.14 -91.86
C LEU A 314 111.66 -142.63 -91.56
N GLU A 315 112.48 -142.09 -90.66
CA GLU A 315 113.65 -142.56 -89.91
C GLU A 315 113.70 -141.71 -88.62
N ILE A 316 113.82 -142.17 -87.36
CA ILE A 316 114.35 -143.38 -86.70
C ILE A 316 115.86 -143.60 -86.87
N ALA A 317 116.44 -143.32 -88.03
CA ALA A 317 117.88 -143.01 -88.14
C ALA A 317 118.22 -141.58 -87.67
N LEU A 318 117.22 -140.69 -87.54
CA LEU A 318 117.40 -139.30 -87.12
C LEU A 318 117.92 -139.16 -85.67
N GLU A 319 117.91 -140.22 -84.85
CA GLU A 319 118.40 -140.20 -83.45
C GLU A 319 119.93 -140.01 -83.34
N GLN A 320 120.65 -139.91 -84.46
CA GLN A 320 122.03 -139.40 -84.50
C GLN A 320 122.11 -137.85 -84.41
N LYS A 321 120.97 -137.13 -84.40
CA LYS A 321 120.89 -135.79 -83.78
C LYS A 321 121.08 -135.94 -82.27
N LYS A 322 122.31 -135.72 -81.75
CA LYS A 322 122.50 -135.69 -80.29
C LYS A 322 123.41 -134.62 -79.66
N GLU A 323 124.48 -134.13 -80.31
CA GLU A 323 125.50 -133.36 -79.56
C GLU A 323 126.00 -132.00 -80.12
N GLU A 324 125.85 -131.64 -81.40
CA GLU A 324 126.58 -130.47 -81.96
C GLU A 324 125.88 -129.08 -81.95
N CYS A 325 124.69 -128.93 -81.36
CA CYS A 325 123.98 -127.62 -81.37
C CYS A 325 123.53 -127.17 -79.97
N LEU A 326 124.48 -126.69 -79.16
CA LEU A 326 124.24 -126.15 -77.82
C LEU A 326 124.90 -124.76 -77.63
N LYS A 327 124.74 -123.87 -78.62
CA LYS A 327 125.16 -122.45 -78.59
C LYS A 327 124.41 -121.63 -79.66
N MET A 328 124.24 -120.34 -79.37
CA MET A 328 123.61 -119.28 -80.19
C MET A 328 122.07 -119.40 -80.34
N GLU A 329 121.26 -118.34 -80.15
CA GLU A 329 121.57 -116.98 -79.65
C GLU A 329 120.35 -116.23 -79.07
N THR A 330 120.59 -115.20 -78.25
CA THR A 330 119.58 -114.38 -77.52
C THR A 330 119.47 -112.92 -78.02
N GLN A 331 118.25 -112.35 -78.22
CA GLN A 331 117.89 -110.92 -78.54
C GLN A 331 116.32 -110.72 -78.60
N LEU A 332 115.64 -109.54 -78.56
CA LEU A 332 115.94 -108.11 -78.26
C LEU A 332 114.72 -107.33 -77.63
N LYS A 333 114.45 -106.03 -77.95
CA LYS A 333 113.66 -105.00 -77.17
C LYS A 333 113.18 -103.79 -78.08
N LYS A 334 112.42 -102.73 -77.69
CA LYS A 334 111.20 -102.44 -76.83
C LYS A 334 110.90 -100.88 -76.74
N ALA A 335 109.64 -100.42 -76.53
CA ALA A 335 109.18 -99.07 -76.00
C ALA A 335 109.20 -97.80 -76.94
N HIS A 336 108.56 -96.62 -76.74
CA HIS A 336 107.30 -96.15 -76.04
C HIS A 336 106.91 -94.63 -76.29
N GLU A 337 105.70 -94.19 -75.82
CA GLU A 337 105.27 -92.85 -75.27
C GLU A 337 105.03 -91.49 -76.08
N ALA A 338 104.33 -90.48 -75.43
CA ALA A 338 104.14 -88.98 -75.69
C ALA A 338 102.89 -88.38 -76.51
N THR A 339 102.44 -87.07 -76.52
CA THR A 339 101.90 -86.04 -75.51
C THR A 339 101.27 -84.69 -76.07
N LEU A 340 100.26 -84.06 -75.38
CA LEU A 340 99.90 -82.58 -75.12
C LEU A 340 99.14 -81.52 -76.06
N GLU A 341 98.32 -80.61 -75.41
CA GLU A 341 98.04 -79.10 -75.51
C GLU A 341 97.03 -78.23 -76.39
N ALA A 342 96.29 -77.29 -75.71
CA ALA A 342 96.00 -75.79 -75.85
C ALA A 342 95.05 -74.97 -76.85
N ARG A 343 94.32 -73.95 -76.26
CA ARG A 343 94.05 -72.47 -76.64
C ARG A 343 92.83 -71.88 -77.46
N ALA A 344 92.47 -70.61 -77.11
CA ALA A 344 91.96 -69.43 -77.91
C ALA A 344 90.48 -68.89 -77.84
N SER A 345 90.31 -67.57 -78.12
CA SER A 345 89.08 -66.70 -78.14
C SER A 345 89.50 -65.23 -78.52
N PRO A 346 88.68 -64.13 -78.53
CA PRO A 346 87.20 -63.86 -78.52
C PRO A 346 86.73 -62.77 -79.56
N GLU A 347 85.45 -62.29 -79.58
CA GLU A 347 85.06 -60.90 -79.99
C GLU A 347 83.59 -60.47 -79.65
N LEU A 348 83.36 -59.19 -79.32
CA LEU A 348 82.06 -58.50 -79.07
C LEU A 348 82.25 -56.97 -79.15
N SER A 349 81.40 -56.21 -79.85
CA SER A 349 81.49 -54.72 -79.90
C SER A 349 80.14 -53.99 -79.93
N ASP A 350 79.31 -54.19 -80.96
CA ASP A 350 78.24 -53.21 -81.29
C ASP A 350 76.86 -53.49 -80.67
N ARG A 351 76.77 -54.38 -79.66
CA ARG A 351 75.51 -54.72 -78.96
C ARG A 351 75.40 -54.10 -77.57
N VAL A 352 76.45 -53.43 -77.06
CA VAL A 352 76.56 -53.02 -75.65
C VAL A 352 75.92 -51.66 -75.37
N GLN A 353 76.20 -50.63 -76.18
CA GLN A 353 75.83 -49.22 -75.92
C GLN A 353 74.32 -48.89 -75.86
N GLN A 354 73.44 -49.86 -76.10
CA GLN A 354 71.98 -49.65 -76.11
C GLN A 354 71.25 -50.29 -74.90
N LEU A 355 71.94 -51.07 -74.06
CA LEU A 355 71.37 -51.67 -72.84
C LEU A 355 71.81 -50.97 -71.53
N GLU A 356 72.77 -50.06 -71.59
CA GLU A 356 73.37 -49.40 -70.41
C GLU A 356 72.49 -48.34 -69.73
N ARG A 357 71.27 -48.06 -70.22
CA ARG A 357 70.43 -46.96 -69.71
C ARG A 357 69.20 -47.36 -68.87
N GLU A 358 68.87 -48.65 -68.77
CA GLU A 358 67.70 -49.10 -67.97
C GLU A 358 68.09 -49.90 -66.71
N VAL A 359 69.33 -50.40 -66.62
CA VAL A 359 69.82 -51.21 -65.49
C VAL A 359 70.13 -50.38 -64.23
N THR A 360 70.29 -49.06 -64.36
CA THR A 360 70.68 -48.18 -63.25
C THR A 360 69.54 -47.80 -62.30
N ARG A 361 68.26 -48.02 -62.64
CA ARG A 361 67.12 -47.57 -61.81
C ARG A 361 66.43 -48.66 -60.96
N TYR A 362 66.90 -49.92 -61.02
CA TYR A 362 66.38 -51.03 -60.20
C TYR A 362 67.45 -51.65 -59.28
N ARG A 363 68.58 -50.96 -59.07
CA ARG A 363 69.72 -51.48 -58.30
C ARG A 363 69.76 -51.06 -56.82
N GLU A 364 68.91 -50.11 -56.40
CA GLU A 364 68.97 -49.52 -55.06
C GLU A 364 68.00 -50.17 -54.06
N GLU A 365 66.87 -50.73 -54.51
CA GLU A 365 65.88 -51.37 -53.61
C GLU A 365 66.26 -52.81 -53.20
N SER A 366 67.04 -53.52 -54.02
CA SER A 366 67.55 -54.86 -53.70
C SER A 366 68.54 -54.87 -52.51
N SER A 367 69.14 -53.72 -52.20
CA SER A 367 70.19 -53.53 -51.18
C SER A 367 69.74 -53.89 -49.74
N LYS A 368 68.44 -54.00 -49.48
CA LYS A 368 67.88 -54.25 -48.13
C LYS A 368 67.48 -55.71 -47.84
N ALA A 369 67.54 -56.61 -48.83
CA ALA A 369 67.16 -58.03 -48.65
C ALA A 369 68.36 -58.97 -48.46
N GLN A 370 69.58 -58.56 -48.86
CA GLN A 370 70.76 -59.43 -48.86
C GLN A 370 71.44 -59.56 -47.47
N ALA A 371 71.29 -58.58 -46.59
CA ALA A 371 72.04 -58.51 -45.32
C ALA A 371 71.70 -59.62 -44.31
N GLU A 372 70.51 -60.23 -44.37
CA GLU A 372 70.13 -61.35 -43.49
C GLU A 372 70.72 -62.70 -43.99
N VAL A 373 71.18 -62.78 -45.24
CA VAL A 373 71.83 -63.98 -45.79
C VAL A 373 73.24 -64.16 -45.22
N ASP A 374 74.00 -63.07 -45.06
CA ASP A 374 75.36 -63.11 -44.51
C ASP A 374 75.38 -63.62 -43.06
N ARG A 375 74.29 -63.38 -42.31
CA ARG A 375 74.08 -63.87 -40.94
C ARG A 375 74.03 -65.39 -40.83
N LEU A 376 73.63 -66.10 -41.90
CA LEU A 376 73.54 -67.56 -41.93
C LEU A 376 74.83 -68.23 -42.44
N LEU A 377 75.76 -67.46 -43.03
CA LEU A 377 77.05 -67.98 -43.52
C LEU A 377 78.13 -68.04 -42.42
N GLU A 378 78.01 -67.27 -41.33
CA GLU A 378 78.94 -67.34 -40.20
C GLU A 378 78.81 -68.69 -39.45
N ILE A 379 77.57 -69.18 -39.26
CA ILE A 379 77.25 -70.44 -38.55
C ILE A 379 77.86 -71.67 -39.25
N LEU A 380 78.07 -71.61 -40.57
CA LEU A 380 78.73 -72.68 -41.33
C LEU A 380 80.24 -72.77 -41.05
N LYS A 381 80.91 -71.69 -40.61
CA LYS A 381 82.33 -71.74 -40.23
C LYS A 381 82.56 -72.47 -38.90
N GLU A 382 81.56 -72.55 -38.03
CA GLU A 382 81.71 -73.22 -36.73
C GLU A 382 81.71 -74.76 -36.91
N MET A 383 80.86 -75.30 -37.79
CA MET A 383 80.82 -76.75 -38.06
C MET A 383 82.07 -77.30 -38.80
N GLU A 384 82.76 -76.49 -39.61
CA GLU A 384 83.94 -76.99 -40.35
C GLU A 384 85.20 -77.12 -39.46
N ASN A 385 85.26 -76.40 -38.35
CA ASN A 385 86.37 -76.50 -37.40
C ASN A 385 86.27 -77.74 -36.49
N GLU A 386 85.06 -78.08 -36.03
CA GLU A 386 84.75 -79.27 -35.21
C GLU A 386 85.15 -80.62 -35.84
N LYS A 387 85.34 -80.65 -37.17
CA LYS A 387 85.80 -81.81 -37.94
C LYS A 387 87.32 -82.00 -37.81
N ASN A 388 88.09 -80.92 -37.89
CA ASN A 388 89.56 -80.94 -37.94
C ASN A 388 90.22 -81.36 -36.62
N ASP A 389 89.54 -81.20 -35.48
CA ASP A 389 90.07 -81.54 -34.15
C ASP A 389 89.90 -83.00 -33.75
N LYS A 390 89.10 -83.78 -34.50
CA LYS A 390 88.84 -85.21 -34.21
C LYS A 390 89.86 -86.13 -34.89
N ASP A 391 90.20 -85.89 -36.16
CA ASP A 391 91.17 -86.72 -36.90
C ASP A 391 92.61 -86.59 -36.37
N LYS A 392 93.03 -85.40 -35.93
CA LYS A 392 94.33 -85.17 -35.28
C LYS A 392 94.45 -85.84 -33.90
N LYS A 393 93.34 -86.26 -33.30
CA LYS A 393 93.33 -86.85 -31.94
C LYS A 393 93.79 -88.31 -31.90
N ILE A 394 93.71 -89.01 -33.03
CA ILE A 394 93.89 -90.46 -33.10
C ILE A 394 95.35 -90.83 -33.45
N ALA A 395 95.98 -90.12 -34.39
CA ALA A 395 97.22 -90.58 -35.02
C ALA A 395 98.51 -90.50 -34.17
N GLU A 396 98.53 -89.72 -33.08
CA GLU A 396 99.78 -89.42 -32.35
C GLU A 396 99.79 -89.85 -30.87
N LEU A 397 98.62 -90.14 -30.29
CA LEU A 397 98.50 -90.70 -28.94
C LEU A 397 99.12 -92.12 -28.82
N GLU A 398 99.25 -92.84 -29.93
CA GLU A 398 99.84 -94.19 -29.94
C GLU A 398 101.39 -94.19 -29.90
N ARG A 399 102.07 -93.08 -30.26
CA ARG A 399 103.51 -93.13 -30.58
C ARG A 399 104.48 -92.60 -29.52
N GLN A 400 104.11 -91.61 -28.69
CA GLN A 400 105.06 -90.96 -27.76
C GLN A 400 104.69 -90.94 -26.27
N VAL A 401 103.78 -91.81 -25.85
CA VAL A 401 103.59 -92.20 -24.43
C VAL A 401 104.86 -92.80 -23.80
N LYS A 402 105.89 -93.14 -24.60
CA LYS A 402 107.02 -93.98 -24.16
C LYS A 402 108.24 -93.25 -23.54
N ASP A 403 108.58 -92.02 -23.95
CA ASP A 403 109.99 -91.56 -23.85
C ASP A 403 110.32 -90.30 -23.01
N GLN A 404 109.40 -89.36 -22.74
CA GLN A 404 109.71 -88.14 -21.96
C GLN A 404 108.82 -87.88 -20.73
N ASN A 405 108.48 -88.94 -20.01
CA ASN A 405 107.66 -88.87 -18.79
C ASN A 405 108.40 -88.38 -17.52
N LYS A 406 109.40 -87.47 -17.63
CA LYS A 406 110.18 -86.92 -16.50
C LYS A 406 110.69 -85.48 -16.75
N LYS A 407 110.28 -84.54 -15.88
CA LYS A 407 110.52 -83.07 -15.93
C LYS A 407 109.71 -82.39 -17.05
N VAL A 408 108.93 -81.33 -16.87
CA VAL A 408 108.84 -80.31 -15.80
C VAL A 408 107.35 -80.01 -15.51
N ALA A 409 106.91 -80.07 -14.26
CA ALA A 409 105.49 -79.94 -13.88
C ALA A 409 105.27 -78.92 -12.75
N ASN A 410 105.33 -77.60 -13.04
CA ASN A 410 105.33 -76.60 -11.95
C ASN A 410 104.79 -75.16 -12.23
N LEU A 411 104.09 -74.88 -13.34
CA LEU A 411 103.59 -73.52 -13.65
C LEU A 411 102.18 -73.48 -14.30
N LYS A 412 101.13 -74.00 -13.65
CA LYS A 412 99.72 -73.79 -14.04
C LYS A 412 98.75 -73.71 -12.84
N HIS A 413 98.80 -72.62 -12.07
CA HIS A 413 97.83 -72.36 -10.98
C HIS A 413 97.40 -70.89 -10.80
N LYS A 414 97.98 -69.92 -11.52
CA LYS A 414 97.79 -68.48 -11.20
C LYS A 414 96.69 -67.75 -12.00
N GLU A 415 96.07 -68.39 -12.99
CA GLU A 415 95.27 -67.69 -14.02
C GLU A 415 93.74 -67.87 -13.86
N GLN A 416 93.29 -68.76 -12.98
CA GLN A 416 91.86 -69.15 -12.89
C GLN A 416 91.04 -68.36 -11.85
N VAL A 417 91.68 -67.52 -11.02
CA VAL A 417 91.03 -66.80 -9.91
C VAL A 417 90.47 -65.44 -10.34
N GLU A 418 91.22 -64.67 -11.14
CA GLU A 418 90.86 -63.30 -11.56
C GLU A 418 89.49 -63.23 -12.26
N LYS A 419 89.27 -64.10 -13.26
CA LYS A 419 88.04 -64.09 -14.08
C LYS A 419 86.75 -64.27 -13.26
N LYS A 420 86.80 -64.93 -12.11
CA LYS A 420 85.61 -65.18 -11.28
C LYS A 420 85.22 -63.97 -10.43
N LYS A 421 86.17 -63.07 -10.12
CA LYS A 421 85.95 -61.89 -9.27
C LYS A 421 85.40 -60.69 -10.05
N SER A 422 85.79 -60.55 -11.32
CA SER A 422 85.30 -59.49 -12.21
C SER A 422 83.80 -59.62 -12.53
N ALA A 423 83.30 -60.84 -12.71
CA ALA A 423 81.89 -61.09 -13.03
C ALA A 423 80.92 -60.62 -11.90
N GLN A 424 81.23 -60.96 -10.64
CA GLN A 424 80.37 -60.59 -9.51
C GLN A 424 80.28 -59.07 -9.29
N MET A 425 81.37 -58.34 -9.55
CA MET A 425 81.38 -56.86 -9.48
C MET A 425 80.43 -56.21 -10.49
N LEU A 426 80.32 -56.78 -11.71
CA LEU A 426 79.40 -56.29 -12.75
C LEU A 426 77.93 -56.59 -12.42
N GLU A 427 77.65 -57.76 -11.83
CA GLU A 427 76.30 -58.15 -11.43
C GLU A 427 75.80 -57.37 -10.20
N GLU A 428 76.68 -57.08 -9.24
CA GLU A 428 76.42 -56.13 -8.16
C GLU A 428 76.28 -54.68 -8.64
N ALA A 429 77.02 -54.26 -9.67
CA ALA A 429 76.90 -52.92 -10.23
C ALA A 429 75.51 -52.72 -10.86
N ARG A 430 75.06 -53.65 -11.70
CA ARG A 430 73.71 -53.63 -12.29
C ARG A 430 72.62 -53.58 -11.23
N ARG A 431 72.67 -54.44 -10.22
CA ARG A 431 71.66 -54.38 -9.13
C ARG A 431 71.65 -53.08 -8.32
N ARG A 432 72.77 -52.34 -8.26
CA ARG A 432 72.78 -50.98 -7.67
C ARG A 432 72.20 -49.95 -8.64
N GLU A 433 72.48 -50.08 -9.93
CA GLU A 433 71.94 -49.24 -11.01
C GLU A 433 70.41 -49.40 -11.14
N ASP A 434 69.91 -50.64 -11.20
CA ASP A 434 68.48 -50.98 -11.22
C ASP A 434 67.75 -50.40 -10.01
N ASN A 435 68.24 -50.64 -8.78
CA ASN A 435 67.65 -50.11 -7.55
C ASN A 435 67.68 -48.57 -7.48
N LEU A 436 68.71 -47.91 -8.04
CA LEU A 436 68.77 -46.46 -8.13
C LEU A 436 67.79 -45.91 -9.18
N ASN A 437 67.58 -46.64 -10.27
CA ASN A 437 66.63 -46.28 -11.31
C ASN A 437 65.18 -46.43 -10.81
N ASP A 438 64.84 -47.52 -10.12
CA ASP A 438 63.55 -47.71 -9.45
C ASP A 438 63.30 -46.63 -8.40
N SER A 439 64.30 -46.30 -7.57
CA SER A 439 64.19 -45.22 -6.58
C SER A 439 64.04 -43.85 -7.24
N SER A 440 64.65 -43.62 -8.41
CA SER A 440 64.52 -42.39 -9.19
C SER A 440 63.13 -42.27 -9.81
N GLN A 441 62.60 -43.35 -10.41
CA GLN A 441 61.25 -43.40 -10.94
C GLN A 441 60.21 -43.19 -9.83
N GLN A 442 60.37 -43.86 -8.68
CA GLN A 442 59.49 -43.68 -7.53
C GLN A 442 59.53 -42.23 -7.01
N LEU A 443 60.66 -41.54 -7.07
CA LEU A 443 60.75 -40.11 -6.75
C LEU A 443 60.05 -39.23 -7.80
N GLN A 444 60.20 -39.52 -9.09
CA GLN A 444 59.46 -38.80 -10.15
C GLN A 444 57.95 -38.98 -10.04
N ASP A 445 57.47 -40.20 -9.78
CA ASP A 445 56.05 -40.49 -9.59
C ASP A 445 55.47 -39.80 -8.34
N ASN A 446 56.29 -39.63 -7.29
CA ASN A 446 55.92 -38.86 -6.09
C ASN A 446 56.05 -37.34 -6.26
N LEU A 447 56.80 -36.85 -7.26
CA LEU A 447 56.80 -35.44 -7.64
C LEU A 447 55.56 -35.13 -8.46
N ARG A 448 55.26 -35.89 -9.52
CA ARG A 448 54.03 -35.72 -10.32
C ARG A 448 52.78 -35.69 -9.44
N LYS A 449 52.60 -36.67 -8.55
CA LYS A 449 51.47 -36.69 -7.59
C LYS A 449 51.39 -35.50 -6.61
N LYS A 450 52.47 -34.75 -6.44
CA LYS A 450 52.48 -33.48 -5.69
C LYS A 450 52.18 -32.30 -6.59
N ASP A 451 52.69 -32.30 -7.82
CA ASP A 451 52.42 -31.28 -8.83
C ASP A 451 50.93 -31.32 -9.21
N ASP A 452 50.38 -32.50 -9.52
CA ASP A 452 48.94 -32.77 -9.71
C ASP A 452 48.12 -32.22 -8.53
N ARG A 453 48.57 -32.49 -7.30
CA ARG A 453 47.88 -32.06 -6.06
C ARG A 453 48.05 -30.56 -5.76
N ILE A 454 49.08 -29.91 -6.29
CA ILE A 454 49.25 -28.46 -6.23
C ILE A 454 48.28 -27.81 -7.22
N GLU A 455 48.14 -28.35 -8.43
CA GLU A 455 47.19 -27.86 -9.44
C GLU A 455 45.74 -27.96 -8.94
N GLU A 456 45.33 -29.09 -8.35
CA GLU A 456 44.03 -29.24 -7.65
C GLU A 456 43.80 -28.18 -6.56
N LEU A 457 44.83 -27.88 -5.76
CA LEU A 457 44.72 -26.92 -4.65
C LEU A 457 44.73 -25.46 -5.14
N GLU A 458 45.43 -25.16 -6.23
CA GLU A 458 45.34 -23.85 -6.88
C GLU A 458 43.99 -23.64 -7.56
N GLU A 459 43.41 -24.67 -8.19
CA GLU A 459 42.08 -24.57 -8.81
C GLU A 459 41.00 -24.34 -7.75
N ALA A 460 40.98 -25.14 -6.68
CA ALA A 460 40.08 -24.91 -5.55
C ALA A 460 40.28 -23.54 -4.87
N LEU A 461 41.50 -22.99 -4.87
CA LEU A 461 41.76 -21.63 -4.39
C LEU A 461 41.24 -20.55 -5.36
N ARG A 462 41.38 -20.76 -6.68
CA ARG A 462 40.80 -19.87 -7.71
C ARG A 462 39.27 -19.83 -7.59
N GLU A 463 38.62 -20.99 -7.47
CA GLU A 463 37.17 -21.10 -7.21
C GLU A 463 36.78 -20.41 -5.89
N SER A 464 37.50 -20.69 -4.78
CA SER A 464 37.19 -20.08 -3.47
C SER A 464 37.32 -18.55 -3.47
N VAL A 465 38.24 -17.98 -4.25
CA VAL A 465 38.38 -16.53 -4.42
C VAL A 465 37.24 -15.97 -5.28
N GLN A 466 36.88 -16.65 -6.38
CA GLN A 466 35.75 -16.25 -7.22
C GLN A 466 34.43 -16.25 -6.44
N ILE A 467 34.12 -17.33 -5.72
CA ILE A 467 32.91 -17.45 -4.88
C ILE A 467 32.89 -16.35 -3.80
N THR A 468 34.04 -15.97 -3.25
CA THR A 468 34.14 -14.87 -2.28
C THR A 468 33.81 -13.53 -2.93
N ALA A 469 34.39 -13.23 -4.10
CA ALA A 469 34.12 -11.98 -4.82
C ALA A 469 32.66 -11.87 -5.32
N GLU A 470 32.08 -12.97 -5.80
CA GLU A 470 30.66 -13.04 -6.18
C GLU A 470 29.75 -12.81 -4.96
N ARG A 471 30.07 -13.41 -3.81
CA ARG A 471 29.34 -13.20 -2.55
C ARG A 471 29.45 -11.76 -2.04
N GLU A 472 30.62 -11.14 -2.12
CA GLU A 472 30.82 -9.73 -1.76
C GLU A 472 30.04 -8.79 -2.68
N MET A 473 29.99 -9.08 -3.99
CA MET A 473 29.19 -8.33 -4.95
C MET A 473 27.68 -8.45 -4.66
N VAL A 474 27.18 -9.65 -4.36
CA VAL A 474 25.79 -9.86 -3.95
C VAL A 474 25.49 -9.14 -2.63
N LEU A 475 26.35 -9.22 -1.62
CA LEU A 475 26.18 -8.48 -0.36
C LEU A 475 26.12 -6.97 -0.56
N ALA A 476 26.95 -6.40 -1.44
CA ALA A 476 26.92 -4.97 -1.77
C ALA A 476 25.65 -4.57 -2.55
N GLN A 477 25.12 -5.47 -3.40
CA GLN A 477 23.85 -5.27 -4.09
C GLN A 477 22.66 -5.33 -3.12
N GLU A 478 22.64 -6.30 -2.21
CA GLU A 478 21.61 -6.43 -1.16
C GLU A 478 21.63 -5.27 -0.16
N GLU A 479 22.81 -4.79 0.27
CA GLU A 479 22.90 -3.62 1.14
C GLU A 479 22.42 -2.34 0.42
N SER A 480 22.72 -2.19 -0.87
CA SER A 480 22.15 -1.11 -1.70
C SER A 480 20.63 -1.22 -1.85
N ALA A 481 20.09 -2.44 -2.04
CA ALA A 481 18.65 -2.69 -2.09
C ALA A 481 17.97 -2.34 -0.75
N ARG A 482 18.54 -2.79 0.37
CA ARG A 482 18.06 -2.50 1.73
C ARG A 482 18.03 -1.00 2.01
N ILE A 483 19.11 -0.26 1.70
CA ILE A 483 19.17 1.21 1.88
C ILE A 483 18.12 1.95 1.02
N ASN A 484 17.74 1.42 -0.15
CA ASN A 484 16.68 2.00 -0.97
C ASN A 484 15.28 1.65 -0.43
N ALA A 485 15.08 0.44 0.09
CA ALA A 485 13.83 0.04 0.75
C ALA A 485 13.61 0.82 2.07
N GLU A 486 14.66 0.98 2.89
CA GLU A 486 14.65 1.81 4.11
C GLU A 486 14.14 3.23 3.83
N LYS A 487 14.63 3.86 2.75
CA LYS A 487 14.16 5.19 2.31
C LYS A 487 12.71 5.20 1.82
N GLN A 488 12.28 4.20 1.06
CA GLN A 488 10.88 4.10 0.63
C GLN A 488 9.94 3.94 1.81
N VAL A 489 10.34 3.18 2.84
CA VAL A 489 9.57 3.06 4.09
C VAL A 489 9.56 4.39 4.86
N GLU A 490 10.66 5.14 4.91
CA GLU A 490 10.71 6.48 5.52
C GLU A 490 9.82 7.50 4.78
N GLU A 491 9.85 7.53 3.45
CA GLU A 491 8.97 8.34 2.60
C GLU A 491 7.49 7.98 2.81
N LEU A 492 7.15 6.69 2.88
CA LEU A 492 5.79 6.21 3.13
C LEU A 492 5.31 6.54 4.56
N MET A 493 6.17 6.45 5.58
CA MET A 493 5.84 6.89 6.94
C MET A 493 5.54 8.40 7.01
N MET A 494 6.34 9.23 6.32
CA MET A 494 6.08 10.67 6.24
C MET A 494 4.76 10.98 5.52
N ALA A 495 4.45 10.27 4.43
CA ALA A 495 3.17 10.40 3.73
C ALA A 495 1.98 9.96 4.62
N MET A 496 2.12 8.85 5.34
CA MET A 496 1.10 8.34 6.26
C MET A 496 0.80 9.32 7.40
N GLU A 497 1.84 9.94 7.98
CA GLU A 497 1.67 10.94 9.04
C GLU A 497 1.01 12.24 8.50
N LYS A 498 1.31 12.66 7.26
CA LYS A 498 0.60 13.77 6.59
C LYS A 498 -0.90 13.46 6.44
N VAL A 499 -1.24 12.28 5.90
CA VAL A 499 -2.65 11.83 5.75
C VAL A 499 -3.36 11.75 7.11
N LYS A 500 -2.67 11.30 8.16
CA LYS A 500 -3.19 11.24 9.54
C LYS A 500 -3.47 12.65 10.12
N GLN A 501 -2.63 13.64 9.84
CA GLN A 501 -2.87 15.04 10.22
C GLN A 501 -4.01 15.68 9.41
N GLU A 502 -4.11 15.39 8.12
CA GLU A 502 -5.23 15.81 7.28
C GLU A 502 -6.57 15.23 7.77
N LEU A 503 -6.59 13.94 8.12
CA LEU A 503 -7.77 13.26 8.69
C LEU A 503 -8.22 13.92 10.01
N GLU A 504 -7.29 14.22 10.93
CA GLU A 504 -7.64 14.87 12.20
C GLU A 504 -8.13 16.31 11.99
N SER A 505 -7.55 17.03 11.02
CA SER A 505 -8.05 18.33 10.54
C SER A 505 -9.49 18.23 9.99
N MET A 506 -9.81 17.16 9.24
CA MET A 506 -11.17 16.91 8.76
C MET A 506 -12.15 16.56 9.89
N LYS A 507 -11.75 15.75 10.88
CA LYS A 507 -12.58 15.49 12.08
C LYS A 507 -12.90 16.77 12.85
N ALA A 508 -11.91 17.62 13.08
CA ALA A 508 -12.10 18.91 13.75
C ALA A 508 -13.05 19.84 12.95
N LYS A 509 -12.90 19.88 11.62
CA LYS A 509 -13.83 20.60 10.73
C LYS A 509 -15.25 20.05 10.83
N LEU A 510 -15.44 18.73 10.79
CA LEU A 510 -16.74 18.04 10.90
C LEU A 510 -17.41 18.28 12.27
N SER A 511 -16.68 18.19 13.36
CA SER A 511 -17.21 18.49 14.70
C SER A 511 -17.70 19.94 14.78
N SER A 512 -16.97 20.89 14.18
CA SER A 512 -17.36 22.31 14.17
C SER A 512 -18.60 22.59 13.33
N THR A 513 -18.84 21.85 12.24
CA THR A 513 -20.05 21.98 11.42
C THR A 513 -21.25 21.29 12.07
N GLN A 514 -21.06 20.15 12.74
CA GLN A 514 -22.09 19.50 13.55
C GLN A 514 -22.55 20.40 14.72
N GLN A 515 -21.63 21.02 15.46
CA GLN A 515 -22.00 21.98 16.50
C GLN A 515 -22.79 23.17 15.92
N SER A 516 -22.31 23.75 14.82
CA SER A 516 -22.99 24.87 14.15
C SER A 516 -24.39 24.48 13.63
N LEU A 517 -24.60 23.22 13.22
CA LEU A 517 -25.92 22.71 12.86
C LEU A 517 -26.85 22.61 14.08
N ALA A 518 -26.38 22.02 15.19
CA ALA A 518 -27.17 21.92 16.42
C ALA A 518 -27.54 23.30 17.01
N GLU A 519 -26.65 24.28 16.93
CA GLU A 519 -26.94 25.68 17.27
C GLU A 519 -28.04 26.28 16.38
N LYS A 520 -28.05 25.97 15.09
CA LYS A 520 -29.07 26.42 14.14
C LYS A 520 -30.42 25.74 14.36
N GLU A 521 -30.42 24.45 14.64
CA GLU A 521 -31.62 23.69 14.99
C GLU A 521 -32.25 24.22 16.27
N THR A 522 -31.46 24.44 17.32
CA THR A 522 -31.89 25.05 18.59
C THR A 522 -32.44 26.46 18.39
N HIS A 523 -31.80 27.29 17.56
CA HIS A 523 -32.33 28.61 17.25
C HIS A 523 -33.66 28.53 16.47
N LEU A 524 -33.82 27.55 15.58
CA LEU A 524 -35.02 27.34 14.78
C LEU A 524 -36.18 26.79 15.63
N THR A 525 -35.93 25.92 16.62
CA THR A 525 -36.95 25.51 17.60
C THR A 525 -37.39 26.68 18.48
N ASN A 526 -36.48 27.55 18.89
CA ASN A 526 -36.82 28.75 19.66
C ASN A 526 -37.68 29.72 18.83
N LEU A 527 -37.31 30.01 17.57
CA LEU A 527 -38.12 30.84 16.66
C LEU A 527 -39.51 30.22 16.38
N ARG A 528 -39.63 28.89 16.33
CA ARG A 528 -40.94 28.20 16.26
C ARG A 528 -41.77 28.40 17.53
N ALA A 529 -41.15 28.34 18.71
CA ALA A 529 -41.82 28.56 19.99
C ALA A 529 -42.27 30.02 20.18
N GLU A 530 -41.41 30.99 19.87
CA GLU A 530 -41.74 32.43 19.87
C GLU A 530 -42.91 32.73 18.93
N ARG A 531 -42.87 32.19 17.69
CA ARG A 531 -43.96 32.33 16.73
C ARG A 531 -45.28 31.74 17.23
N ARG A 532 -45.26 30.62 17.96
CA ARG A 532 -46.45 30.05 18.62
C ARG A 532 -46.99 30.96 19.72
N LYS A 533 -46.12 31.45 20.62
CA LYS A 533 -46.48 32.38 21.69
C LYS A 533 -47.14 33.65 21.15
N HIS A 534 -46.59 34.23 20.08
CA HIS A 534 -47.19 35.41 19.43
C HIS A 534 -48.52 35.10 18.73
N LEU A 535 -48.72 33.88 18.20
CA LEU A 535 -50.03 33.47 17.69
C LEU A 535 -51.06 33.35 18.82
N GLU A 536 -50.69 32.80 19.97
CA GLU A 536 -51.55 32.68 21.14
C GLU A 536 -51.92 34.07 21.71
N GLU A 537 -50.95 34.95 21.91
CA GLU A 537 -51.15 36.36 22.31
C GLU A 537 -52.12 37.09 21.37
N VAL A 538 -51.95 36.92 20.04
CA VAL A 538 -52.86 37.51 19.04
C VAL A 538 -54.26 36.89 19.06
N LEU A 539 -54.39 35.61 19.41
CA LEU A 539 -55.71 35.00 19.57
C LEU A 539 -56.40 35.44 20.86
N GLU A 540 -55.66 35.67 21.94
CA GLU A 540 -56.16 36.19 23.22
C GLU A 540 -56.61 37.65 23.12
N MET A 541 -55.77 38.56 22.59
CA MET A 541 -56.15 39.96 22.36
C MET A 541 -57.42 40.10 21.50
N LYS A 542 -57.61 39.21 20.52
CA LYS A 542 -58.86 39.15 19.72
C LYS A 542 -60.06 38.67 20.52
N GLN A 543 -59.87 37.74 21.46
CA GLN A 543 -60.92 37.26 22.35
C GLN A 543 -61.35 38.36 23.33
N GLU A 544 -60.39 39.10 23.91
CA GLU A 544 -60.63 40.25 24.78
C GLU A 544 -61.35 41.39 24.04
N ALA A 545 -60.89 41.75 22.84
CA ALA A 545 -61.54 42.79 22.02
C ALA A 545 -63.00 42.44 21.67
N LEU A 546 -63.29 41.17 21.38
CA LEU A 546 -64.67 40.70 21.15
C LEU A 546 -65.51 40.75 22.43
N LEU A 547 -64.97 40.37 23.58
CA LEU A 547 -65.64 40.48 24.88
C LEU A 547 -65.94 41.95 25.25
N ALA A 548 -64.99 42.85 25.04
CA ALA A 548 -65.17 44.29 25.25
C ALA A 548 -66.27 44.86 24.35
N ALA A 549 -66.26 44.53 23.06
CA ALA A 549 -67.30 44.95 22.12
C ALA A 549 -68.69 44.40 22.48
N ILE A 550 -68.79 43.14 22.95
CA ILE A 550 -70.05 42.56 23.44
C ILE A 550 -70.57 43.33 24.66
N SER A 551 -69.68 43.65 25.62
CA SER A 551 -70.00 44.42 26.83
C SER A 551 -70.47 45.85 26.49
N GLU A 552 -69.83 46.49 25.51
CA GLU A 552 -70.24 47.82 25.01
C GLU A 552 -71.65 47.76 24.39
N LYS A 553 -71.96 46.73 23.58
CA LYS A 553 -73.31 46.56 23.02
C LYS A 553 -74.35 46.29 24.11
N ASP A 554 -74.03 45.52 25.15
CA ASP A 554 -74.94 45.29 26.28
C ASP A 554 -75.18 46.57 27.11
N ALA A 555 -74.14 47.39 27.35
CA ALA A 555 -74.30 48.69 28.00
C ALA A 555 -75.18 49.64 27.18
N ASN A 556 -74.97 49.72 25.86
CA ASN A 556 -75.79 50.51 24.95
C ASN A 556 -77.26 50.02 24.89
N ILE A 557 -77.49 48.70 24.91
CA ILE A 557 -78.83 48.12 25.02
C ILE A 557 -79.50 48.56 26.33
N ALA A 558 -78.83 48.42 27.46
CA ALA A 558 -79.38 48.80 28.77
C ALA A 558 -79.74 50.29 28.85
N LEU A 559 -78.89 51.18 28.31
CA LEU A 559 -79.16 52.62 28.25
C LEU A 559 -80.40 52.95 27.40
N LEU A 560 -80.59 52.27 26.26
CA LEU A 560 -81.76 52.48 25.41
C LEU A 560 -83.04 51.86 25.99
N GLU A 561 -82.95 50.71 26.67
CA GLU A 561 -84.09 50.07 27.35
C GLU A 561 -84.59 50.86 28.57
N LEU A 562 -83.72 51.66 29.20
CA LEU A 562 -84.10 52.63 30.24
C LEU A 562 -84.73 53.92 29.68
N SER A 563 -84.67 54.16 28.36
CA SER A 563 -85.16 55.39 27.74
C SER A 563 -86.66 55.33 27.36
N SER A 564 -87.41 56.42 27.59
CA SER A 564 -88.88 56.41 27.57
C SER A 564 -89.53 56.45 26.17
N SER A 565 -88.75 56.55 25.08
CA SER A 565 -89.25 56.81 23.72
C SER A 565 -89.63 55.53 22.95
N LYS A 566 -90.67 54.84 23.44
CA LYS A 566 -91.01 53.43 23.19
C LYS A 566 -90.92 52.84 21.78
N LYS A 567 -90.96 53.62 20.69
CA LYS A 567 -91.05 53.05 19.32
C LYS A 567 -89.73 53.10 18.54
N LYS A 568 -88.96 54.18 18.62
CA LYS A 568 -87.72 54.31 17.83
C LYS A 568 -86.54 53.56 18.48
N THR A 569 -86.49 53.62 19.81
CA THR A 569 -85.47 52.92 20.62
C THR A 569 -85.62 51.40 20.53
N GLN A 570 -86.84 50.89 20.31
CA GLN A 570 -87.10 49.45 20.19
C GLN A 570 -86.46 48.84 18.92
N ASP A 571 -86.50 49.55 17.79
CA ASP A 571 -85.84 49.12 16.55
C ASP A 571 -84.30 49.20 16.68
N GLU A 572 -83.78 50.24 17.34
CA GLU A 572 -82.35 50.42 17.62
C GLU A 572 -81.82 49.32 18.57
N VAL A 573 -82.55 48.99 19.64
CA VAL A 573 -82.25 47.85 20.53
C VAL A 573 -82.31 46.52 19.78
N ALA A 574 -83.28 46.34 18.87
CA ALA A 574 -83.36 45.14 18.04
C ALA A 574 -82.22 45.04 17.01
N ALA A 575 -81.64 46.17 16.58
CA ALA A 575 -80.43 46.18 15.76
C ALA A 575 -79.19 45.78 16.59
N LEU A 576 -78.98 46.42 17.76
CA LEU A 576 -77.86 46.14 18.66
C LEU A 576 -77.85 44.69 19.15
N LYS A 577 -79.01 44.08 19.43
CA LYS A 577 -79.09 42.67 19.83
C LYS A 577 -78.60 41.73 18.71
N ARG A 578 -79.04 41.95 17.46
CA ARG A 578 -78.53 41.18 16.29
C ARG A 578 -77.04 41.41 16.03
N GLU A 579 -76.51 42.60 16.33
CA GLU A 579 -75.09 42.91 16.23
C GLU A 579 -74.29 42.18 17.32
N LYS A 580 -74.80 42.16 18.56
CA LYS A 580 -74.23 41.40 19.67
C LYS A 580 -74.22 39.89 19.38
N ASP A 581 -75.30 39.33 18.85
CA ASP A 581 -75.37 37.91 18.49
C ASP A 581 -74.29 37.52 17.46
N ARG A 582 -73.97 38.41 16.52
CA ARG A 582 -72.85 38.22 15.57
C ARG A 582 -71.49 38.26 16.27
N LEU A 583 -71.26 39.20 17.19
CA LEU A 583 -70.03 39.26 17.98
C LEU A 583 -69.88 38.02 18.88
N VAL A 584 -70.97 37.51 19.46
CA VAL A 584 -70.98 36.26 20.24
C VAL A 584 -70.68 35.04 19.37
N GLN A 585 -71.14 35.00 18.11
CA GLN A 585 -70.75 33.95 17.15
C GLN A 585 -69.26 34.04 16.78
N GLN A 586 -68.74 35.26 16.54
CA GLN A 586 -67.31 35.49 16.30
C GLN A 586 -66.45 35.08 17.50
N LEU A 587 -66.90 35.39 18.73
CA LEU A 587 -66.24 34.98 19.97
C LEU A 587 -66.17 33.45 20.08
N LYS A 588 -67.27 32.74 19.81
CA LYS A 588 -67.27 31.26 19.81
C LYS A 588 -66.29 30.67 18.79
N GLN A 589 -66.28 31.20 17.56
CA GLN A 589 -65.31 30.79 16.54
C GLN A 589 -63.87 31.08 16.99
N GLN A 590 -63.64 32.23 17.63
CA GLN A 590 -62.31 32.63 18.11
C GLN A 590 -61.81 31.74 19.25
N THR A 591 -62.68 31.38 20.21
CA THR A 591 -62.36 30.40 21.26
C THR A 591 -62.06 29.02 20.65
N GLN A 592 -62.82 28.59 19.64
CA GLN A 592 -62.54 27.33 18.92
C GLN A 592 -61.20 27.37 18.19
N ASN A 593 -60.85 28.51 17.55
CA ASN A 593 -59.54 28.71 16.91
C ASN A 593 -58.40 28.60 17.93
N ARG A 594 -58.56 29.19 19.13
CA ARG A 594 -57.56 29.11 20.20
C ARG A 594 -57.43 27.70 20.77
N MET A 595 -58.55 27.00 20.98
CA MET A 595 -58.54 25.58 21.37
C MET A 595 -57.88 24.69 20.32
N LYS A 596 -58.03 24.99 19.02
CA LYS A 596 -57.32 24.23 17.98
C LYS A 596 -55.82 24.48 18.03
N LEU A 597 -55.36 25.73 18.12
CA LEU A 597 -53.93 26.04 18.26
C LEU A 597 -53.32 25.33 19.48
N MET A 598 -54.05 25.29 20.60
CA MET A 598 -53.68 24.54 21.81
C MET A 598 -53.58 23.03 21.59
N ALA A 599 -54.43 22.43 20.74
CA ALA A 599 -54.38 21.00 20.41
C ALA A 599 -53.21 20.68 19.48
N ASP A 600 -53.05 21.46 18.39
CA ASP A 600 -51.97 21.33 17.41
C ASP A 600 -50.56 21.46 18.08
N ASN A 601 -50.47 22.11 19.26
CA ASN A 601 -49.22 22.20 20.05
C ASN A 601 -48.77 20.86 20.67
N TYR A 602 -49.67 19.95 21.07
CA TYR A 602 -49.28 18.71 21.74
C TYR A 602 -48.62 17.70 20.80
N GLU A 603 -49.04 17.65 19.53
CA GLU A 603 -48.46 16.73 18.53
C GLU A 603 -46.99 17.09 18.19
N ASP A 604 -46.65 18.39 18.16
CA ASP A 604 -45.27 18.86 17.88
C ASP A 604 -44.28 18.50 19.01
N ASP A 605 -44.71 18.40 20.27
CA ASP A 605 -43.82 18.07 21.41
C ASP A 605 -43.75 16.56 21.72
N HIS A 606 -44.78 15.76 21.38
CA HIS A 606 -44.66 14.30 21.42
C HIS A 606 -43.61 13.78 20.43
N LEU A 607 -43.46 14.43 19.26
CA LEU A 607 -42.37 14.16 18.31
C LEU A 607 -40.97 14.54 18.86
N LYS A 608 -40.87 15.47 19.82
CA LYS A 608 -39.58 15.85 20.44
C LYS A 608 -39.18 14.93 21.58
N SER A 609 -40.13 14.38 22.33
CA SER A 609 -39.83 13.48 23.44
C SER A 609 -39.17 12.17 22.98
N SER A 610 -39.45 11.72 21.75
CA SER A 610 -38.72 10.62 21.09
C SER A 610 -37.36 11.03 20.48
N SER A 611 -37.02 12.31 20.52
CA SER A 611 -35.92 12.92 19.74
C SER A 611 -34.91 13.70 20.59
N HIS A 612 -34.95 13.58 21.92
CA HIS A 612 -34.03 14.25 22.85
C HIS A 612 -33.28 13.31 23.81
N SER A 613 -33.47 12.00 23.69
CA SER A 613 -32.67 10.97 24.38
C SER A 613 -31.54 10.44 23.48
N ASN A 614 -30.65 11.32 23.00
CA ASN A 614 -29.38 10.92 22.41
C ASN A 614 -28.29 11.99 22.62
N GLN A 615 -27.56 11.86 23.72
CA GLN A 615 -26.21 12.44 23.83
C GLN A 615 -25.26 11.59 22.96
N THR A 616 -24.51 12.24 22.07
CA THR A 616 -23.24 11.73 21.51
C THR A 616 -23.21 10.24 21.12
N ASN A 617 -24.16 9.79 20.30
CA ASN A 617 -24.05 8.52 19.56
C ASN A 617 -24.91 8.55 18.30
N HIS A 618 -24.27 8.53 17.12
CA HIS A 618 -24.95 8.20 15.87
C HIS A 618 -25.14 6.68 15.79
N LYS A 619 -26.14 6.13 16.50
CA LYS A 619 -26.60 4.76 16.20
C LYS A 619 -27.17 4.77 14.77
N PRO A 620 -26.63 3.96 13.83
CA PRO A 620 -27.10 4.00 12.45
C PRO A 620 -28.55 3.50 12.34
N SER A 621 -29.27 3.93 11.30
CA SER A 621 -30.56 3.32 10.92
C SER A 621 -30.41 1.80 10.76
N PRO A 622 -31.43 0.96 11.03
CA PRO A 622 -31.36 -0.48 10.77
C PRO A 622 -30.74 -0.85 9.41
N ASP A 623 -31.15 -0.17 8.34
CA ASP A 623 -30.60 -0.36 6.97
C ASP A 623 -29.08 -0.08 6.87
N GLN A 624 -28.57 0.84 7.69
CA GLN A 624 -27.15 1.21 7.75
C GLN A 624 -26.31 0.24 8.61
N ILE A 625 -26.95 -0.67 9.37
CA ILE A 625 -26.28 -1.73 10.14
C ILE A 625 -26.30 -3.05 9.36
N ILE A 626 -27.39 -3.32 8.64
CA ILE A 626 -27.53 -4.51 7.77
C ILE A 626 -26.41 -4.54 6.72
N GLN A 627 -26.06 -3.43 6.07
CA GLN A 627 -25.00 -3.44 5.05
C GLN A 627 -23.62 -3.87 5.61
N PRO A 628 -23.09 -3.28 6.70
CA PRO A 628 -21.90 -3.79 7.40
C PRO A 628 -21.99 -5.26 7.81
N LEU A 629 -23.15 -5.73 8.31
CA LEU A 629 -23.36 -7.14 8.67
C LEU A 629 -23.17 -8.08 7.46
N LEU A 630 -23.71 -7.73 6.29
CA LEU A 630 -23.55 -8.52 5.07
C LEU A 630 -22.11 -8.52 4.54
N GLU A 631 -21.36 -7.42 4.71
CA GLU A 631 -19.94 -7.34 4.34
C GLU A 631 -19.06 -8.16 5.30
N LEU A 632 -19.37 -8.11 6.59
CA LEU A 632 -18.69 -8.85 7.65
C LEU A 632 -18.89 -10.37 7.52
N ASP A 633 -20.11 -10.81 7.23
CA ASP A 633 -20.43 -12.19 6.84
C ASP A 633 -19.68 -12.64 5.58
N GLN A 634 -19.63 -11.78 4.54
CA GLN A 634 -18.89 -12.11 3.32
C GLN A 634 -17.39 -12.26 3.59
N ASN A 635 -16.84 -11.44 4.49
CA ASN A 635 -15.43 -11.51 4.89
C ASN A 635 -15.15 -12.73 5.78
N ARG A 636 -16.05 -13.09 6.71
CA ARG A 636 -16.02 -14.38 7.45
C ARG A 636 -16.03 -15.57 6.50
N SER A 637 -16.88 -15.55 5.46
CA SER A 637 -16.95 -16.60 4.44
C SER A 637 -15.62 -16.78 3.69
N LYS A 638 -14.99 -15.68 3.25
CA LYS A 638 -13.64 -15.70 2.65
C LYS A 638 -12.60 -16.23 3.65
N LEU A 639 -12.67 -15.80 4.90
CA LEU A 639 -11.71 -16.17 5.95
C LEU A 639 -11.83 -17.65 6.33
N LYS A 640 -13.04 -18.22 6.41
CA LYS A 640 -13.28 -19.67 6.52
C LYS A 640 -12.63 -20.43 5.35
N LEU A 641 -12.80 -19.97 4.11
CA LEU A 641 -12.17 -20.58 2.93
C LEU A 641 -10.63 -20.50 2.98
N TYR A 642 -10.07 -19.36 3.39
CA TYR A 642 -8.63 -19.16 3.52
C TYR A 642 -8.03 -20.06 4.63
N ILE A 643 -8.66 -20.12 5.80
CA ILE A 643 -8.32 -21.06 6.87
C ILE A 643 -8.37 -22.50 6.36
N GLY A 644 -9.39 -22.87 5.58
CA GLY A 644 -9.51 -24.18 4.96
C GLY A 644 -8.35 -24.50 4.01
N HIS A 645 -7.92 -23.52 3.20
CA HIS A 645 -6.78 -23.68 2.30
C HIS A 645 -5.45 -23.84 3.04
N LEU A 646 -5.16 -22.97 4.02
CA LEU A 646 -3.97 -23.10 4.89
C LEU A 646 -3.97 -24.44 5.65
N THR A 647 -5.13 -24.86 6.13
CA THR A 647 -5.31 -26.15 6.82
C THR A 647 -5.01 -27.32 5.87
N ALA A 648 -5.43 -27.26 4.61
CA ALA A 648 -5.13 -28.28 3.60
C ALA A 648 -3.63 -28.33 3.28
N LEU A 649 -2.99 -27.18 3.01
CA LEU A 649 -1.55 -27.09 2.76
C LEU A 649 -0.71 -27.68 3.91
N CYS A 650 -1.14 -27.49 5.17
CA CYS A 650 -0.50 -28.12 6.31
C CYS A 650 -0.68 -29.65 6.31
N HIS A 651 -1.89 -30.15 6.06
CA HIS A 651 -2.17 -31.60 6.03
C HIS A 651 -1.42 -32.33 4.90
N ASP A 652 -1.29 -31.71 3.72
CA ASP A 652 -0.57 -32.27 2.58
C ASP A 652 0.96 -32.31 2.80
N ARG A 653 1.48 -31.52 3.75
CA ARG A 653 2.91 -31.45 4.11
C ARG A 653 3.26 -32.33 5.32
N ASP A 654 2.68 -32.00 6.48
CA ASP A 654 2.73 -32.79 7.71
C ASP A 654 1.56 -32.35 8.63
N PRO A 655 0.56 -33.21 8.90
CA PRO A 655 -0.53 -32.92 9.83
C PRO A 655 -0.09 -32.52 11.25
N LEU A 656 1.16 -32.79 11.65
CA LEU A 656 1.72 -32.33 12.94
C LEU A 656 1.93 -30.80 13.01
N ILE A 657 1.97 -30.08 11.89
CA ILE A 657 2.09 -28.60 11.87
C ILE A 657 0.91 -27.94 12.60
N LEU A 658 -0.28 -28.54 12.53
CA LEU A 658 -1.50 -28.02 13.18
C LEU A 658 -1.65 -28.47 14.65
N ARG A 659 -0.64 -29.16 15.21
CA ARG A 659 -0.75 -29.81 16.52
C ARG A 659 -0.90 -28.81 17.67
N GLY A 660 -2.11 -28.76 18.23
CA GLY A 660 -2.47 -27.87 19.34
C GLY A 660 -3.31 -26.67 18.91
N LEU A 661 -3.50 -26.46 17.60
CA LEU A 661 -4.52 -25.58 17.08
C LEU A 661 -5.88 -26.30 17.09
N THR A 662 -6.96 -25.58 17.37
CA THR A 662 -8.34 -26.06 17.31
C THR A 662 -9.21 -24.94 16.74
N PRO A 663 -10.00 -25.17 15.68
CA PRO A 663 -10.82 -24.12 15.09
C PRO A 663 -11.82 -23.51 16.10
N PRO A 664 -12.08 -22.19 16.04
CA PRO A 664 -13.11 -21.56 16.86
C PRO A 664 -14.50 -22.08 16.45
N ALA A 665 -15.47 -22.03 17.36
CA ALA A 665 -16.81 -22.55 17.10
C ALA A 665 -17.49 -21.87 15.88
N SER A 666 -17.17 -20.60 15.64
CA SER A 666 -17.62 -19.83 14.46
C SER A 666 -17.20 -20.43 13.12
N TYR A 667 -16.11 -21.19 13.07
CA TYR A 667 -15.65 -21.88 11.85
C TYR A 667 -16.62 -22.98 11.39
N HIS A 668 -17.31 -23.62 12.34
CA HIS A 668 -18.20 -24.76 12.09
C HIS A 668 -19.69 -24.39 11.98
N LEU A 669 -20.02 -23.09 11.90
CA LEU A 669 -21.38 -22.64 11.60
C LEU A 669 -21.66 -22.80 10.10
N ASP A 670 -22.77 -23.49 9.76
CA ASP A 670 -23.31 -23.54 8.40
C ASP A 670 -24.04 -22.22 8.08
N ASP A 671 -23.47 -21.43 7.18
CA ASP A 671 -24.01 -20.11 6.83
C ASP A 671 -25.12 -20.22 5.76
N ASP A 672 -26.37 -20.54 6.14
CA ASP A 672 -27.53 -20.27 5.26
C ASP A 672 -27.80 -18.76 5.21
N ARG A 673 -26.94 -18.11 4.42
CA ARG A 673 -26.94 -16.66 4.17
C ARG A 673 -28.30 -16.15 3.71
N ALA A 674 -29.01 -16.93 2.89
CA ALA A 674 -30.31 -16.55 2.35
C ALA A 674 -31.45 -16.69 3.37
N ALA A 675 -31.27 -17.44 4.45
CA ALA A 675 -32.13 -17.41 5.63
C ALA A 675 -31.74 -16.26 6.57
N TRP A 676 -30.44 -16.09 6.86
CA TRP A 676 -29.93 -15.04 7.74
C TRP A 676 -30.24 -13.62 7.24
N GLU A 677 -30.00 -13.32 5.95
CA GLU A 677 -30.39 -12.07 5.29
C GLU A 677 -31.88 -11.72 5.49
N LYS A 678 -32.76 -12.74 5.51
CA LYS A 678 -34.21 -12.56 5.73
C LYS A 678 -34.59 -12.42 7.20
N GLU A 679 -33.72 -12.80 8.13
CA GLU A 679 -33.94 -12.60 9.56
C GLU A 679 -33.42 -11.24 10.02
N LEU A 680 -32.29 -10.78 9.49
CA LEU A 680 -31.78 -9.41 9.70
C LEU A 680 -32.84 -8.35 9.38
N GLN A 681 -33.61 -8.52 8.29
CA GLN A 681 -34.71 -7.62 7.90
C GLN A 681 -35.91 -7.61 8.87
N LYS A 682 -35.94 -8.49 9.88
CA LYS A 682 -36.99 -8.55 10.92
C LYS A 682 -36.49 -8.12 12.30
N MET A 683 -35.17 -8.04 12.51
CA MET A 683 -34.57 -7.73 13.79
C MET A 683 -34.82 -6.28 14.21
N THR A 684 -34.89 -6.04 15.51
CA THR A 684 -34.90 -4.68 16.06
C THR A 684 -33.52 -4.03 15.92
N GLN A 685 -33.45 -2.70 15.99
CA GLN A 685 -32.18 -1.98 15.97
C GLN A 685 -31.23 -2.39 17.12
N GLU A 686 -31.75 -2.92 18.22
CA GLU A 686 -30.97 -3.45 19.34
C GLU A 686 -30.35 -4.81 18.97
N GLN A 687 -31.18 -5.75 18.49
CA GLN A 687 -30.73 -7.07 18.00
C GLN A 687 -29.71 -6.96 16.85
N LEU A 688 -29.83 -5.96 15.97
CA LEU A 688 -28.85 -5.69 14.91
C LEU A 688 -27.50 -5.18 15.43
N HIS A 689 -27.43 -4.54 16.61
CA HIS A 689 -26.15 -4.23 17.25
C HIS A 689 -25.56 -5.47 17.92
N ASP A 690 -26.37 -6.25 18.64
CA ASP A 690 -25.92 -7.46 19.33
C ASP A 690 -25.34 -8.49 18.34
N GLU A 691 -25.99 -8.67 17.20
CA GLU A 691 -25.54 -9.56 16.12
C GLU A 691 -24.31 -9.00 15.37
N LEU A 692 -24.11 -7.68 15.35
CA LEU A 692 -22.90 -7.04 14.82
C LEU A 692 -21.70 -7.24 15.74
N GLU A 693 -21.83 -6.97 17.05
CA GLU A 693 -20.76 -7.18 18.03
C GLU A 693 -20.36 -8.67 18.10
N LYS A 694 -21.35 -9.58 18.06
CA LYS A 694 -21.14 -11.02 17.89
C LYS A 694 -20.45 -11.35 16.57
N GLY A 695 -20.87 -10.75 15.47
CA GLY A 695 -20.28 -10.92 14.14
C GLY A 695 -18.80 -10.52 14.10
N GLU A 696 -18.46 -9.39 14.70
CA GLU A 696 -17.10 -8.84 14.79
C GLU A 696 -16.21 -9.73 15.65
N LYS A 697 -16.70 -10.15 16.82
CA LYS A 697 -16.00 -11.08 17.72
C LYS A 697 -15.72 -12.44 17.06
N GLU A 698 -16.72 -13.04 16.44
CA GLU A 698 -16.57 -14.31 15.72
C GLU A 698 -15.62 -14.18 14.49
N SER A 699 -15.55 -13.00 13.86
CA SER A 699 -14.57 -12.70 12.81
C SER A 699 -13.15 -12.51 13.34
N ALA A 700 -12.99 -11.89 14.52
CA ALA A 700 -11.70 -11.75 15.19
C ALA A 700 -11.13 -13.11 15.61
N GLU A 701 -11.96 -14.00 16.19
CA GLU A 701 -11.58 -15.37 16.54
C GLU A 701 -11.09 -16.18 15.31
N LEU A 702 -11.74 -15.99 14.15
CA LEU A 702 -11.29 -16.59 12.89
C LEU A 702 -9.96 -16.00 12.41
N GLN A 703 -9.74 -14.68 12.56
CA GLN A 703 -8.50 -14.04 12.13
C GLN A 703 -7.32 -14.44 13.03
N GLU A 704 -7.52 -14.53 14.34
CA GLU A 704 -6.52 -15.06 15.27
C GLU A 704 -6.17 -16.52 14.93
N PHE A 705 -7.16 -17.35 14.58
CA PHE A 705 -6.93 -18.73 14.15
C PHE A 705 -6.16 -18.82 12.83
N ALA A 706 -6.50 -18.00 11.84
CA ALA A 706 -5.75 -17.92 10.57
C ALA A 706 -4.28 -17.50 10.80
N ASN A 707 -4.07 -16.48 11.64
CA ASN A 707 -2.73 -16.01 12.01
C ASN A 707 -1.93 -17.09 12.77
N ALA A 708 -2.59 -17.87 13.63
CA ALA A 708 -1.95 -18.97 14.36
C ALA A 708 -1.52 -20.11 13.42
N ILE A 709 -2.28 -20.43 12.37
CA ILE A 709 -1.86 -21.38 11.33
C ILE A 709 -0.67 -20.82 10.55
N LEU A 710 -0.72 -19.54 10.13
CA LEU A 710 0.41 -18.90 9.43
C LEU A 710 1.70 -18.89 10.26
N GLN A 711 1.61 -18.71 11.58
CA GLN A 711 2.77 -18.82 12.47
C GLN A 711 3.32 -20.25 12.52
N GLN A 712 2.46 -21.28 12.63
CA GLN A 712 2.93 -22.67 12.57
C GLN A 712 3.59 -23.02 11.23
N ILE A 713 3.06 -22.48 10.11
CA ILE A 713 3.68 -22.60 8.79
C ILE A 713 5.05 -21.91 8.78
N ALA A 714 5.15 -20.67 9.26
CA ALA A 714 6.42 -19.93 9.32
C ALA A 714 7.49 -20.63 10.17
N ASP A 715 7.10 -21.22 11.30
CA ASP A 715 8.01 -21.87 12.24
C ASP A 715 8.50 -23.26 11.77
N HIS A 716 7.71 -23.96 10.93
CA HIS A 716 7.98 -25.36 10.53
C HIS A 716 8.22 -25.59 9.03
N CYS A 717 7.64 -24.77 8.15
CA CYS A 717 7.66 -24.89 6.69
C CYS A 717 7.65 -23.49 6.01
N PRO A 718 8.71 -22.68 6.16
CA PRO A 718 8.79 -21.34 5.55
C PRO A 718 8.73 -21.35 4.01
N ASP A 719 9.03 -22.50 3.39
CA ASP A 719 8.86 -22.76 1.95
C ASP A 719 7.38 -22.81 1.51
N ILE A 720 6.45 -23.08 2.43
CA ILE A 720 5.01 -22.95 2.20
C ILE A 720 4.55 -21.51 2.46
N LEU A 721 5.16 -20.78 3.39
CA LEU A 721 4.86 -19.38 3.62
C LEU A 721 5.14 -18.53 2.36
N GLU A 722 6.26 -18.79 1.67
CA GLU A 722 6.60 -18.17 0.39
C GLU A 722 5.54 -18.45 -0.70
N GLN A 723 5.02 -19.68 -0.79
CA GLN A 723 3.95 -20.04 -1.71
C GLN A 723 2.62 -19.33 -1.38
N VAL A 724 2.28 -19.19 -0.10
CA VAL A 724 1.10 -18.46 0.36
C VAL A 724 1.22 -16.96 0.05
N VAL A 725 2.39 -16.35 0.27
CA VAL A 725 2.64 -14.94 -0.08
C VAL A 725 2.51 -14.73 -1.59
N ASN A 726 3.18 -15.54 -2.41
CA ASN A 726 3.09 -15.44 -3.86
C ASN A 726 1.65 -15.60 -4.37
N ALA A 727 0.85 -16.51 -3.80
CA ALA A 727 -0.56 -16.69 -4.16
C ALA A 727 -1.44 -15.49 -3.77
N LEU A 728 -1.10 -14.76 -2.71
CA LEU A 728 -1.79 -13.52 -2.30
C LEU A 728 -1.38 -12.32 -3.18
N GLU A 729 -0.13 -12.26 -3.63
CA GLU A 729 0.35 -11.26 -4.60
C GLU A 729 -0.24 -11.49 -6.01
N GLU A 730 -0.41 -12.74 -6.45
CA GLU A 730 -1.08 -13.07 -7.72
C GLU A 730 -2.61 -12.84 -7.72
N SER A 731 -3.22 -12.58 -6.56
CA SER A 731 -4.67 -12.42 -6.40
C SER A 731 -5.15 -11.05 -5.91
N SER A 732 -4.26 -10.06 -5.90
CA SER A 732 -4.50 -8.65 -5.49
C SER A 732 -4.57 -7.68 -6.67
#